data_AF-A0A926FPD1-F1
#
_entry.id   AF-A0A926FPD1-F1
#
_cell.length_a   1.000
_cell.length_b   1.000
_cell.length_c   1.000
_cell.angle_alpha   90.00
_cell.angle_beta   90.00
_cell.angle_gamma   90.00
#
_symmetry.space_group_name_H-M   'P 1'
#
loop_
_entity.id
_entity.type
_entity.pdbx_description
1 polymer ?
#
loop_
_entity_poly.entity_id
_entity_poly.type
_entity_poly.pdbx_seq_one_letter_code
_entity_poly.pdbx_strand_id
1 'polypeptide(L)'
;MSADLGGNIRFEDDVPSVTINAVADGGITLTGCTTIDAASDTATGSFAAAFLAAAVPSYGADGPGTTTVSGYSPSVTDSNSGLTSNGLAITLTKVGSDIVGSTSAGEVFRISVASNGTVTLTQSAELDHLPEDVDNSNDNNLISLANGKVLLSATVTVVDGDNDTATGTVSADLGGNIRFEDDVPSVTINAVADGGITLTTQDAQTIDAASDTATGSFAAAFLAAAVPSYGADGPGTTTVSGYSLSVTDSNSGLTSNGLAITLTKVGSDIVGSTSAGEVFRISVASNGTVTLTQSAELDHLPEDVDNSNDNNLISLANGKVLLSATVTVVDGDNDTATGTVSADLGGNIRFEDDVPSVTINAVADGGITLTTQDAQTIDAASDTATGSFAAAFLAAAVPSYGADGPGTTTVSGYSLSVTDSNSGLTSNGLAITLTKVGSDIVGSTSAGEVFRISVASNGTVTLTQSAELDHLPEDVDNSNDNNLISLANGKVLLSATVTVVDGDNDTATGTVSADLGGNIRFEDDVPSVTINAVADGGITLTTQDAQTIDAASDTATGSFAAAFLAASVPSYGADGPGTTTVSGYSLSVTDSNSGLTSNGLAITLTKVGSDIVGSTSAGEVFRISVASNGTVTLTQSAELDHLPEDVDNSNDNNLISLANGKVLLSATVTVVDGDNDTATGTVRTLVATSASRMTYRA
;
A
#
# COMPACT_ATOMS: atom_id res chain seq x y z
N MET A 1 -96.43 -96.09 74.67
CA MET A 1 -95.18 -95.30 74.84
C MET A 1 -94.96 -94.55 73.54
N SER A 2 -95.08 -93.23 73.56
CA SER A 2 -94.61 -92.35 72.49
C SER A 2 -93.27 -91.80 72.95
N ALA A 3 -92.21 -91.97 72.16
CA ALA A 3 -90.91 -91.38 72.45
C ALA A 3 -90.79 -90.07 71.67
N ASP A 4 -90.57 -88.97 72.39
CA ASP A 4 -90.25 -87.66 71.82
C ASP A 4 -88.80 -87.69 71.31
N LEU A 5 -88.66 -87.63 69.99
CA LEU A 5 -87.38 -87.65 69.29
C LEU A 5 -86.74 -86.26 69.18
N GLY A 6 -87.42 -85.20 69.64
CA GLY A 6 -86.99 -83.81 69.44
C GLY A 6 -85.61 -83.48 70.02
N GLY A 7 -85.19 -84.16 71.11
CA GLY A 7 -83.87 -83.95 71.72
C GLY A 7 -82.72 -84.72 71.05
N ASN A 8 -83.02 -85.65 70.13
CA ASN A 8 -82.03 -86.52 69.48
C ASN A 8 -81.74 -86.13 68.02
N ILE A 9 -82.48 -85.17 67.47
CA ILE A 9 -82.25 -84.64 66.12
C ILE A 9 -81.43 -83.35 66.27
N ARG A 10 -80.18 -83.39 65.83
CA ARG A 10 -79.36 -82.19 65.63
C ARG A 10 -79.22 -81.97 64.14
N PHE A 11 -79.43 -80.73 63.72
CA PHE A 11 -78.99 -80.24 62.43
C PHE A 11 -77.68 -79.51 62.70
N GLU A 12 -76.63 -79.90 61.99
CA GLU A 12 -75.36 -79.18 61.99
C GLU A 12 -75.41 -78.20 60.81
N ASP A 13 -75.04 -76.96 61.08
CA ASP A 13 -74.77 -75.98 60.02
C ASP A 13 -73.53 -76.40 59.25
N ASP A 14 -73.60 -76.28 57.93
CA ASP A 14 -72.39 -76.19 57.15
C ASP A 14 -71.89 -74.74 57.14
N VAL A 15 -70.56 -74.59 57.17
CA VAL A 15 -69.91 -73.28 57.11
C VAL A 15 -69.40 -73.04 55.70
N PRO A 16 -69.32 -71.79 55.22
CA PRO A 16 -68.78 -71.50 53.91
C PRO A 16 -67.28 -71.81 53.89
N SER A 17 -66.70 -71.86 52.69
CA SER A 17 -65.25 -71.99 52.52
C SER A 17 -64.76 -71.17 51.33
N VAL A 18 -63.46 -70.89 51.30
CA VAL A 18 -62.82 -70.20 50.19
C VAL A 18 -61.57 -70.94 49.77
N THR A 19 -61.44 -71.22 48.47
CA THR A 19 -60.19 -71.70 47.87
C THR A 19 -59.48 -70.52 47.21
N ILE A 20 -58.19 -70.34 47.52
CA ILE A 20 -57.38 -69.28 46.94
C ILE A 20 -56.49 -69.88 45.85
N ASN A 21 -56.70 -69.45 44.62
CA ASN A 21 -55.85 -69.77 43.47
C ASN A 21 -54.66 -68.81 43.39
N ALA A 22 -53.70 -69.11 42.51
CA ALA A 22 -52.63 -68.18 42.19
C ALA A 22 -53.21 -66.86 41.63
N VAL A 23 -52.71 -65.72 42.12
CA VAL A 23 -53.09 -64.42 41.60
C VAL A 23 -52.39 -64.20 40.28
N ALA A 24 -53.16 -64.04 39.20
CA ALA A 24 -52.65 -63.46 37.96
C ALA A 24 -52.69 -61.94 38.10
N ASP A 25 -51.54 -61.29 38.02
CA ASP A 25 -51.40 -59.84 38.16
C ASP A 25 -52.07 -59.03 37.03
N GLY A 26 -52.58 -59.69 35.99
CA GLY A 26 -53.33 -59.06 34.91
C GLY A 26 -52.52 -58.07 34.06
N GLY A 27 -51.18 -58.13 34.12
CA GLY A 27 -50.30 -57.17 33.45
C GLY A 27 -50.24 -55.80 34.12
N ILE A 28 -50.70 -55.67 35.38
CA ILE A 28 -50.57 -54.44 36.16
C ILE A 28 -49.08 -54.09 36.28
N THR A 29 -48.68 -52.97 35.71
CA THR A 29 -47.31 -52.46 35.80
C THR A 29 -47.36 -51.03 36.31
N LEU A 30 -46.51 -50.71 37.27
CA LEU A 30 -46.30 -49.38 37.82
C LEU A 30 -44.88 -48.98 37.48
N THR A 31 -44.73 -48.05 36.56
CA THR A 31 -43.43 -47.53 36.11
C THR A 31 -43.24 -46.14 36.68
N GLY A 32 -42.18 -45.92 37.44
CA GLY A 32 -41.70 -44.58 37.78
C GLY A 32 -40.73 -44.08 36.71
N CYS A 33 -40.74 -42.78 36.44
CA CYS A 33 -39.81 -42.09 35.56
C CYS A 33 -39.42 -40.77 36.24
N THR A 34 -38.13 -40.55 36.47
CA THR A 34 -37.63 -39.27 36.97
C THR A 34 -37.43 -38.31 35.82
N THR A 35 -38.46 -37.55 35.44
CA THR A 35 -38.23 -36.37 34.60
C THR A 35 -37.83 -35.19 35.49
N ILE A 36 -36.85 -34.39 35.04
CA ILE A 36 -36.29 -33.19 35.71
C ILE A 36 -37.35 -32.22 36.30
N ASP A 37 -38.62 -32.24 35.86
CA ASP A 37 -39.64 -31.22 36.17
C ASP A 37 -40.69 -31.63 37.24
N ALA A 38 -40.57 -32.79 37.91
CA ALA A 38 -41.54 -33.18 38.95
C ALA A 38 -40.89 -33.64 40.26
N ALA A 39 -41.33 -33.06 41.38
CA ALA A 39 -40.88 -33.38 42.75
C ALA A 39 -41.25 -34.79 43.26
N SER A 40 -41.72 -35.68 42.38
CA SER A 40 -41.89 -37.12 42.58
C SER A 40 -42.75 -37.63 41.42
N ASP A 41 -42.35 -38.72 40.76
CA ASP A 41 -43.23 -39.39 39.79
C ASP A 41 -44.09 -40.44 40.47
N THR A 42 -45.33 -40.63 40.00
CA THR A 42 -46.31 -41.51 40.63
C THR A 42 -47.08 -42.36 39.62
N ALA A 43 -47.00 -43.68 39.78
CA ALA A 43 -47.80 -44.66 39.05
C ALA A 43 -48.78 -45.40 39.97
N THR A 44 -49.95 -45.79 39.46
CA THR A 44 -50.98 -46.48 40.26
C THR A 44 -51.60 -47.67 39.53
N GLY A 45 -51.85 -48.76 40.26
CA GLY A 45 -52.54 -49.95 39.75
C GLY A 45 -53.34 -50.65 40.85
N SER A 46 -54.49 -51.23 40.53
CA SER A 46 -55.37 -51.87 41.53
C SER A 46 -55.35 -53.40 41.44
N PHE A 47 -55.00 -54.06 42.53
CA PHE A 47 -54.97 -55.51 42.65
C PHE A 47 -56.28 -56.11 43.14
N ALA A 48 -57.29 -55.29 43.46
CA ALA A 48 -58.54 -55.74 44.05
C ALA A 48 -59.29 -56.75 43.15
N ALA A 49 -59.33 -56.48 41.83
CA ALA A 49 -59.97 -57.39 40.88
C ALA A 49 -59.19 -58.71 40.74
N ALA A 50 -57.86 -58.66 40.70
CA ALA A 50 -57.01 -59.85 40.63
C ALA A 50 -57.16 -60.74 41.87
N PHE A 51 -57.24 -60.13 43.06
CA PHE A 51 -57.40 -60.84 44.32
C PHE A 51 -58.79 -61.45 44.46
N LEU A 52 -59.83 -60.73 44.02
CA LEU A 52 -61.20 -61.24 43.98
C LEU A 52 -61.33 -62.39 42.98
N ALA A 53 -60.69 -62.31 41.81
CA ALA A 53 -60.70 -63.37 40.81
C ALA A 53 -59.95 -64.63 41.26
N ALA A 54 -58.92 -64.48 42.10
CA ALA A 54 -58.20 -65.60 42.70
C ALA A 54 -58.99 -66.33 43.80
N ALA A 55 -60.01 -65.68 44.36
CA ALA A 55 -60.89 -66.27 45.36
C ALA A 55 -62.03 -67.07 44.71
N VAL A 56 -62.11 -68.36 45.03
CA VAL A 56 -63.21 -69.24 44.63
C VAL A 56 -64.06 -69.55 45.87
N PRO A 57 -65.20 -68.87 46.07
CA PRO A 57 -66.07 -69.11 47.21
C PRO A 57 -66.91 -70.38 47.05
N SER A 58 -67.15 -71.07 48.15
CA SER A 58 -68.17 -72.10 48.29
C SER A 58 -69.07 -71.70 49.46
N TYR A 59 -70.33 -71.39 49.15
CA TYR A 59 -71.29 -70.83 50.10
C TYR A 59 -72.14 -71.88 50.84
N GLY A 60 -71.74 -73.15 50.79
CA GLY A 60 -72.52 -74.22 51.44
C GLY A 60 -73.94 -74.40 50.86
N ALA A 61 -74.80 -75.04 51.65
CA ALA A 61 -76.18 -75.36 51.34
C ALA A 61 -77.12 -74.15 51.49
N ASP A 62 -76.74 -73.13 52.27
CA ASP A 62 -77.53 -71.92 52.54
C ASP A 62 -77.58 -70.94 51.36
N GLY A 63 -76.83 -71.24 50.30
CA GLY A 63 -76.86 -70.48 49.06
C GLY A 63 -75.96 -69.26 49.08
N PRO A 64 -75.85 -68.55 47.95
CA PRO A 64 -74.82 -67.52 47.77
C PRO A 64 -75.05 -66.28 48.66
N GLY A 65 -74.00 -65.82 49.33
CA GLY A 65 -73.96 -64.53 50.01
C GLY A 65 -72.98 -63.56 49.34
N THR A 66 -71.94 -63.12 50.05
CA THR A 66 -70.95 -62.14 49.55
C THR A 66 -69.52 -62.69 49.59
N THR A 67 -68.70 -62.27 48.63
CA THR A 67 -67.24 -62.43 48.69
C THR A 67 -66.61 -61.05 48.62
N THR A 68 -65.84 -60.69 49.63
CA THR A 68 -65.16 -59.39 49.72
C THR A 68 -63.67 -59.58 49.96
N VAL A 69 -62.86 -58.66 49.43
CA VAL A 69 -61.42 -58.61 49.69
C VAL A 69 -61.11 -57.29 50.36
N SER A 70 -60.54 -57.35 51.55
CA SER A 70 -60.21 -56.19 52.36
C SER A 70 -58.95 -56.42 53.21
N GLY A 71 -58.44 -55.36 53.86
CA GLY A 71 -57.23 -55.47 54.66
C GLY A 71 -55.94 -55.60 53.84
N TYR A 72 -55.89 -54.96 52.66
CA TYR A 72 -54.69 -54.90 51.82
C TYR A 72 -53.49 -54.37 52.61
N SER A 73 -52.43 -55.15 52.66
CA SER A 73 -51.22 -54.82 53.42
C SER A 73 -49.99 -55.32 52.66
N PRO A 74 -49.05 -54.43 52.30
CA PRO A 74 -47.79 -54.86 51.72
C PRO A 74 -46.82 -55.32 52.80
N SER A 75 -45.93 -56.25 52.45
CA SER A 75 -44.88 -56.76 53.31
C SER A 75 -43.57 -56.90 52.55
N VAL A 76 -42.45 -56.69 53.24
CA VAL A 76 -41.11 -56.93 52.69
C VAL A 76 -40.74 -58.38 52.96
N THR A 77 -40.49 -59.15 51.92
CA THR A 77 -40.04 -60.54 52.01
C THR A 77 -38.51 -60.66 51.97
N ASP A 78 -37.83 -59.71 51.33
CA ASP A 78 -36.38 -59.54 51.35
C ASP A 78 -36.06 -58.04 51.36
N SER A 79 -35.27 -57.60 52.35
CA SER A 79 -34.92 -56.19 52.49
C SER A 79 -33.93 -55.71 51.44
N ASN A 80 -33.17 -56.58 50.78
CA ASN A 80 -32.30 -56.19 49.69
C ASN A 80 -33.11 -56.06 48.40
N SER A 81 -33.33 -54.83 47.91
CA SER A 81 -34.07 -54.62 46.66
C SER A 81 -33.34 -55.20 45.45
N GLY A 82 -32.01 -55.24 45.49
CA GLY A 82 -31.16 -55.51 44.33
C GLY A 82 -30.95 -54.30 43.42
N LEU A 83 -31.48 -53.14 43.79
CA LEU A 83 -31.39 -51.87 43.08
C LEU A 83 -30.45 -50.90 43.81
N THR A 84 -29.88 -49.94 43.10
CA THR A 84 -29.00 -48.90 43.67
C THR A 84 -29.49 -47.51 43.27
N SER A 85 -29.03 -46.49 43.99
CA SER A 85 -29.24 -45.07 43.70
C SER A 85 -28.01 -44.30 44.17
N ASN A 86 -27.40 -43.52 43.29
CA ASN A 86 -26.09 -42.90 43.47
C ASN A 86 -24.99 -43.89 43.90
N GLY A 87 -25.01 -45.10 43.36
CA GLY A 87 -24.10 -46.20 43.72
C GLY A 87 -24.33 -46.79 45.12
N LEU A 88 -25.39 -46.36 45.83
CA LEU A 88 -25.75 -46.88 47.15
C LEU A 88 -26.87 -47.91 47.02
N ALA A 89 -26.71 -49.06 47.70
CA ALA A 89 -27.73 -50.11 47.71
C ALA A 89 -29.05 -49.63 48.36
N ILE A 90 -30.16 -49.87 47.67
CA ILE A 90 -31.50 -49.56 48.16
C ILE A 90 -31.98 -50.70 49.08
N THR A 91 -32.40 -50.35 50.29
CA THR A 91 -32.99 -51.28 51.26
C THR A 91 -34.48 -51.02 51.38
N LEU A 92 -35.28 -52.09 51.31
CA LEU A 92 -36.73 -52.07 51.49
C LEU A 92 -37.09 -52.19 52.96
N THR A 93 -37.89 -51.26 53.46
CA THR A 93 -38.42 -51.28 54.82
C THR A 93 -39.91 -51.00 54.84
N LYS A 94 -40.64 -51.66 55.73
CA LYS A 94 -42.06 -51.35 55.95
C LYS A 94 -42.16 -50.17 56.93
N VAL A 95 -42.74 -49.06 56.48
CA VAL A 95 -42.97 -47.85 57.28
C VAL A 95 -44.47 -47.56 57.31
N GLY A 96 -45.13 -47.88 58.42
CA GLY A 96 -46.59 -47.79 58.51
C GLY A 96 -47.30 -48.73 57.53
N SER A 97 -48.17 -48.19 56.68
CA SER A 97 -48.86 -48.94 55.60
C SER A 97 -48.00 -49.17 54.37
N ASP A 98 -46.87 -48.49 54.24
CA ASP A 98 -46.12 -48.40 52.98
C ASP A 98 -44.84 -49.24 53.03
N ILE A 99 -44.29 -49.55 51.86
CA ILE A 99 -42.91 -50.00 51.70
C ILE A 99 -42.09 -48.83 51.19
N VAL A 100 -40.97 -48.55 51.84
CA VAL A 100 -40.03 -47.50 51.47
C VAL A 100 -38.72 -48.15 51.03
N GLY A 101 -38.32 -47.89 49.80
CA GLY A 101 -36.97 -48.14 49.30
C GLY A 101 -36.09 -46.94 49.61
N SER A 102 -35.03 -47.14 50.39
CA SER A 102 -34.15 -46.06 50.85
C SER A 102 -32.67 -46.47 50.82
N THR A 103 -31.80 -45.50 50.62
CA THR A 103 -30.35 -45.62 50.81
C THR A 103 -29.94 -44.94 52.11
N SER A 104 -28.64 -44.90 52.41
CA SER A 104 -28.13 -44.07 53.51
C SER A 104 -28.30 -42.56 53.28
N ALA A 105 -28.59 -42.13 52.04
CA ALA A 105 -28.81 -40.72 51.69
C ALA A 105 -30.27 -40.28 51.83
N GLY A 106 -31.23 -41.21 51.78
CA GLY A 106 -32.66 -40.88 51.89
C GLY A 106 -33.58 -41.90 51.24
N GLU A 107 -34.85 -41.54 51.15
CA GLU A 107 -35.89 -42.29 50.43
C GLU A 107 -35.72 -42.12 48.92
N VAL A 108 -35.77 -43.23 48.19
CA VAL A 108 -35.67 -43.29 46.71
C VAL A 108 -37.04 -43.54 46.10
N PHE A 109 -37.80 -44.49 46.65
CA PHE A 109 -39.17 -44.72 46.23
C PHE A 109 -40.04 -45.25 47.36
N ARG A 110 -41.35 -45.14 47.17
CA ARG A 110 -42.39 -45.59 48.09
C ARG A 110 -43.49 -46.35 47.37
N ILE A 111 -43.89 -47.47 47.95
CA ILE A 111 -45.04 -48.25 47.52
C ILE A 111 -46.10 -48.12 48.61
N SER A 112 -47.12 -47.31 48.35
CA SER A 112 -48.28 -47.14 49.25
C SER A 112 -49.45 -47.97 48.76
N VAL A 113 -50.29 -48.42 49.69
CA VAL A 113 -51.45 -49.27 49.37
C VAL A 113 -52.68 -48.71 50.05
N ALA A 114 -53.65 -48.27 49.24
CA ALA A 114 -54.93 -47.79 49.72
C ALA A 114 -55.86 -48.94 50.15
N SER A 115 -56.86 -48.63 50.98
CA SER A 115 -57.80 -49.62 51.51
C SER A 115 -58.66 -50.31 50.43
N ASN A 116 -58.71 -49.76 49.23
CA ASN A 116 -59.41 -50.34 48.07
C ASN A 116 -58.49 -51.24 47.21
N GLY A 117 -57.26 -51.52 47.64
CA GLY A 117 -56.30 -52.35 46.91
C GLY A 117 -55.57 -51.64 45.77
N THR A 118 -55.66 -50.31 45.69
CA THR A 118 -54.82 -49.50 44.80
C THR A 118 -53.42 -49.41 45.38
N VAL A 119 -52.45 -49.89 44.63
CA VAL A 119 -51.02 -49.72 44.89
C VAL A 119 -50.57 -48.47 44.14
N THR A 120 -49.78 -47.65 44.80
CA THR A 120 -49.19 -46.43 44.25
C THR A 120 -47.69 -46.50 44.46
N LEU A 121 -46.93 -46.49 43.36
CA LEU A 121 -45.49 -46.28 43.35
C LEU A 121 -45.24 -44.79 43.26
N THR A 122 -44.47 -44.23 44.17
CA THR A 122 -43.95 -42.86 44.11
C THR A 122 -42.43 -42.93 44.10
N GLN A 123 -41.79 -42.47 43.04
CA GLN A 123 -40.33 -42.32 42.94
C GLN A 123 -39.95 -40.90 43.34
N SER A 124 -38.97 -40.76 44.21
CA SER A 124 -38.54 -39.48 44.81
C SER A 124 -37.05 -39.20 44.64
N ALA A 125 -36.27 -40.19 44.23
CA ALA A 125 -34.91 -40.04 43.74
C ALA A 125 -34.68 -40.99 42.56
N GLU A 126 -33.66 -40.68 41.78
CA GLU A 126 -33.08 -41.45 40.70
C GLU A 126 -32.66 -42.86 41.18
N LEU A 127 -32.76 -43.83 40.29
CA LEU A 127 -32.18 -45.16 40.47
C LEU A 127 -31.04 -45.29 39.47
N ASP A 128 -29.96 -45.95 39.86
CA ASP A 128 -28.86 -46.17 38.92
C ASP A 128 -29.29 -47.20 37.88
N HIS A 129 -29.20 -46.82 36.61
CA HIS A 129 -29.27 -47.75 35.50
C HIS A 129 -27.85 -48.13 35.07
N LEU A 130 -27.74 -49.22 34.32
CA LEU A 130 -26.47 -49.57 33.68
C LEU A 130 -26.46 -48.94 32.30
N PRO A 131 -25.31 -48.48 31.78
CA PRO A 131 -25.25 -48.06 30.39
C PRO A 131 -25.72 -49.19 29.46
N GLU A 132 -26.51 -48.86 28.45
CA GLU A 132 -27.10 -49.83 27.51
C GLU A 132 -26.05 -50.71 26.79
N ASP A 133 -24.79 -50.28 26.72
CA ASP A 133 -23.68 -51.02 26.11
C ASP A 133 -22.96 -52.00 27.07
N VAL A 134 -23.25 -51.96 28.38
CA VAL A 134 -22.59 -52.76 29.42
C VAL A 134 -23.32 -54.08 29.72
N ASP A 135 -24.65 -54.10 29.62
CA ASP A 135 -25.46 -55.30 29.80
C ASP A 135 -26.56 -55.39 28.75
N ASN A 136 -26.54 -56.43 27.92
CA ASN A 136 -27.54 -56.67 26.86
C ASN A 136 -28.55 -57.76 27.23
N SER A 137 -28.51 -58.23 28.48
CA SER A 137 -29.38 -59.30 28.98
C SER A 137 -30.69 -58.80 29.57
N ASN A 138 -30.80 -57.49 29.78
CA ASN A 138 -31.92 -56.71 30.28
C ASN A 138 -32.09 -55.43 29.44
N ASP A 139 -33.25 -54.78 29.59
CA ASP A 139 -33.52 -53.44 29.06
C ASP A 139 -33.01 -52.46 30.11
N ASN A 140 -31.82 -51.87 29.92
CA ASN A 140 -31.24 -51.04 30.98
C ASN A 140 -31.99 -49.73 31.14
N ASN A 141 -32.68 -49.27 30.11
CA ASN A 141 -33.61 -48.15 30.18
C ASN A 141 -34.86 -48.45 31.04
N LEU A 142 -35.08 -49.70 31.46
CA LEU A 142 -36.22 -50.10 32.28
C LEU A 142 -35.84 -51.22 33.28
N ILE A 143 -35.48 -50.85 34.50
CA ILE A 143 -35.23 -51.82 35.57
C ILE A 143 -36.51 -52.13 36.35
N SER A 144 -36.55 -53.29 36.99
CA SER A 144 -37.70 -53.71 37.80
C SER A 144 -37.28 -54.25 39.15
N LEU A 145 -38.13 -54.06 40.15
CA LEU A 145 -37.95 -54.71 41.44
C LEU A 145 -38.07 -56.22 41.24
N ALA A 146 -37.05 -56.99 41.65
CA ALA A 146 -37.04 -58.43 41.43
C ALA A 146 -38.23 -59.14 42.11
N ASN A 147 -38.56 -60.34 41.64
CA ASN A 147 -39.55 -61.22 42.29
C ASN A 147 -39.12 -61.56 43.72
N GLY A 148 -40.11 -61.75 44.60
CA GLY A 148 -39.94 -62.18 45.98
C GLY A 148 -39.44 -61.08 46.92
N LYS A 149 -39.53 -59.80 46.52
CA LYS A 149 -39.08 -58.66 47.32
C LYS A 149 -40.21 -58.02 48.14
N VAL A 150 -41.37 -57.83 47.52
CA VAL A 150 -42.55 -57.23 48.15
C VAL A 150 -43.80 -58.05 47.85
N LEU A 151 -44.50 -58.49 48.88
CA LEU A 151 -45.75 -59.22 48.77
C LEU A 151 -46.92 -58.35 49.24
N LEU A 152 -47.91 -58.14 48.39
CA LEU A 152 -49.20 -57.56 48.76
C LEU A 152 -50.14 -58.68 49.20
N SER A 153 -50.68 -58.60 50.43
CA SER A 153 -51.65 -59.57 50.95
C SER A 153 -52.96 -58.90 51.33
N ALA A 154 -54.07 -59.64 51.25
CA ALA A 154 -55.37 -59.21 51.75
C ALA A 154 -56.15 -60.40 52.32
N THR A 155 -57.19 -60.10 53.09
CA THR A 155 -58.13 -61.10 53.60
C THR A 155 -59.35 -61.17 52.69
N VAL A 156 -59.60 -62.35 52.14
CA VAL A 156 -60.86 -62.69 51.48
C VAL A 156 -61.84 -63.13 52.56
N THR A 157 -63.02 -62.53 52.60
CA THR A 157 -64.13 -62.96 53.47
C THR A 157 -65.29 -63.41 52.62
N VAL A 158 -65.71 -64.66 52.80
CA VAL A 158 -66.89 -65.25 52.18
C VAL A 158 -67.96 -65.37 53.26
N VAL A 159 -69.15 -64.86 52.94
CA VAL A 159 -70.36 -64.94 53.75
C VAL A 159 -71.43 -65.62 52.93
N ASP A 160 -72.14 -66.60 53.47
CA ASP A 160 -73.25 -67.29 52.81
C ASP A 160 -74.61 -66.66 53.14
N GLY A 161 -75.70 -67.41 52.92
CA GLY A 161 -77.07 -66.92 52.96
C GLY A 161 -77.62 -66.60 54.36
N ASP A 162 -77.06 -67.19 55.42
CA ASP A 162 -77.51 -67.00 56.81
C ASP A 162 -76.47 -66.28 57.70
N ASN A 163 -75.34 -65.88 57.10
CA ASN A 163 -74.25 -65.06 57.61
C ASN A 163 -73.14 -65.81 58.33
N ASP A 164 -72.97 -67.10 58.08
CA ASP A 164 -71.73 -67.77 58.44
C ASP A 164 -70.56 -67.21 57.60
N THR A 165 -69.36 -67.22 58.19
CA THR A 165 -68.20 -66.53 57.60
C THR A 165 -66.98 -67.45 57.51
N ALA A 166 -66.33 -67.42 56.35
CA ALA A 166 -65.03 -68.03 56.13
C ALA A 166 -64.03 -67.00 55.63
N THR A 167 -62.78 -67.12 56.08
CA THR A 167 -61.71 -66.21 55.67
C THR A 167 -60.56 -66.97 55.04
N GLY A 168 -59.92 -66.33 54.05
CA GLY A 168 -58.70 -66.81 53.40
C GLY A 168 -57.72 -65.66 53.22
N THR A 169 -56.43 -65.97 53.13
CA THR A 169 -55.41 -64.97 52.77
C THR A 169 -55.06 -65.16 51.30
N VAL A 170 -55.13 -64.08 50.53
CA VAL A 170 -54.67 -64.01 49.14
C VAL A 170 -53.50 -63.06 49.06
N SER A 171 -52.51 -63.39 48.25
CA SER A 171 -51.30 -62.58 48.10
C SER A 171 -50.77 -62.57 46.68
N ALA A 172 -50.19 -61.45 46.26
CA ALA A 172 -49.45 -61.30 45.02
C ALA A 172 -48.07 -60.72 45.28
N ASP A 173 -47.08 -61.24 44.56
CA ASP A 173 -45.75 -60.64 44.47
C ASP A 173 -45.85 -59.38 43.60
N LEU A 174 -45.27 -58.28 44.07
CA LEU A 174 -45.20 -57.02 43.31
C LEU A 174 -43.90 -56.91 42.51
N GLY A 175 -42.98 -57.88 42.65
CA GLY A 175 -41.80 -57.96 41.81
C GLY A 175 -42.17 -58.11 40.33
N GLY A 176 -41.41 -57.44 39.46
CA GLY A 176 -41.70 -57.31 38.03
C GLY A 176 -42.83 -56.34 37.68
N ASN A 177 -43.75 -56.07 38.62
CA ASN A 177 -44.81 -55.06 38.46
C ASN A 177 -44.31 -53.65 38.77
N ILE A 178 -43.38 -53.49 39.72
CA ILE A 178 -42.73 -52.21 40.04
C ILE A 178 -41.50 -52.03 39.14
N ARG A 179 -41.51 -50.98 38.31
CA ARG A 179 -40.47 -50.67 37.33
C ARG A 179 -40.03 -49.21 37.41
N PHE A 180 -38.85 -48.93 36.89
CA PHE A 180 -38.23 -47.61 36.86
C PHE A 180 -37.63 -47.39 35.47
N GLU A 181 -38.05 -46.33 34.81
CA GLU A 181 -37.49 -45.85 33.54
C GLU A 181 -36.29 -44.95 33.82
N ASP A 182 -35.31 -45.05 32.93
CA ASP A 182 -34.08 -44.26 32.96
C ASP A 182 -34.24 -42.87 32.35
N ASP A 183 -33.53 -41.87 32.88
CA ASP A 183 -33.56 -40.49 32.39
C ASP A 183 -32.28 -40.12 31.63
N VAL A 184 -32.24 -40.51 30.36
CA VAL A 184 -31.07 -40.29 29.50
C VAL A 184 -30.76 -38.79 29.28
N PRO A 185 -29.49 -38.41 29.07
CA PRO A 185 -29.11 -37.02 28.92
C PRO A 185 -29.51 -36.50 27.53
N SER A 186 -29.47 -35.19 27.35
CA SER A 186 -29.66 -34.55 26.05
C SER A 186 -28.79 -33.31 25.89
N VAL A 187 -28.68 -32.82 24.66
CA VAL A 187 -27.94 -31.59 24.35
C VAL A 187 -28.70 -30.72 23.36
N THR A 188 -28.83 -29.44 23.67
CA THR A 188 -29.31 -28.42 22.74
C THR A 188 -28.12 -27.66 22.17
N ILE A 189 -28.06 -27.53 20.85
CA ILE A 189 -27.01 -26.78 20.16
C ILE A 189 -27.56 -25.42 19.73
N ASN A 190 -26.99 -24.36 20.31
CA ASN A 190 -27.27 -22.98 19.94
C ASN A 190 -26.35 -22.50 18.80
N ALA A 191 -26.60 -21.30 18.30
CA ALA A 191 -25.69 -20.65 17.37
C ALA A 191 -24.31 -20.42 18.02
N VAL A 192 -23.25 -20.70 17.27
CA VAL A 192 -21.88 -20.44 17.70
C VAL A 192 -21.62 -18.93 17.63
N ALA A 193 -21.10 -18.37 18.72
CA ALA A 193 -20.64 -16.98 18.75
C ALA A 193 -19.14 -16.95 18.46
N ASP A 194 -18.77 -16.69 17.20
CA ASP A 194 -17.41 -16.73 16.67
C ASP A 194 -16.89 -15.37 16.18
N GLY A 195 -17.68 -14.29 16.26
CA GLY A 195 -17.30 -12.97 15.76
C GLY A 195 -16.05 -12.35 16.40
N GLY A 196 -15.54 -12.91 17.50
CA GLY A 196 -14.26 -12.53 18.12
C GLY A 196 -13.06 -13.36 17.66
N ILE A 197 -13.26 -14.35 16.79
CA ILE A 197 -12.21 -15.24 16.26
C ILE A 197 -11.90 -14.77 14.84
N THR A 198 -10.68 -14.30 14.61
CA THR A 198 -10.24 -13.83 13.29
C THR A 198 -8.87 -14.41 12.97
N LEU A 199 -8.71 -14.82 11.72
CA LEU A 199 -7.49 -15.37 11.15
C LEU A 199 -7.16 -14.49 9.95
N THR A 200 -6.22 -13.57 10.15
CA THR A 200 -5.77 -12.62 9.12
C THR A 200 -4.35 -12.96 8.73
N THR A 201 -4.11 -13.20 7.44
CA THR A 201 -2.78 -13.25 6.82
C THR A 201 -2.55 -12.01 5.96
N GLN A 202 -1.30 -11.75 5.61
CA GLN A 202 -0.88 -10.61 4.78
C GLN A 202 -0.24 -11.07 3.48
N ASP A 203 -0.64 -10.45 2.39
CA ASP A 203 -0.15 -10.73 1.04
C ASP A 203 1.34 -10.39 0.93
N ALA A 204 1.79 -9.35 1.64
CA ALA A 204 3.19 -8.90 1.71
C ALA A 204 4.18 -9.98 2.18
N GLN A 205 3.67 -11.02 2.85
CA GLN A 205 4.45 -12.15 3.37
C GLN A 205 4.40 -13.39 2.47
N THR A 206 3.83 -13.28 1.27
CA THR A 206 3.66 -14.38 0.32
C THR A 206 4.58 -14.28 -0.91
N ILE A 207 5.47 -13.28 -0.95
CA ILE A 207 6.41 -13.08 -2.06
C ILE A 207 7.31 -14.32 -2.28
N ASP A 208 7.50 -14.68 -3.55
CA ASP A 208 8.26 -15.84 -4.02
C ASP A 208 7.76 -17.19 -3.48
N ALA A 209 8.42 -17.73 -2.47
CA ALA A 209 8.12 -19.02 -1.86
C ALA A 209 7.80 -18.89 -0.35
N ALA A 210 7.61 -17.65 0.11
CA ALA A 210 7.20 -17.36 1.48
C ALA A 210 5.71 -17.67 1.70
N SER A 211 5.31 -17.75 2.95
CA SER A 211 3.91 -17.95 3.35
C SER A 211 3.64 -17.28 4.70
N ASP A 212 2.42 -16.81 4.88
CA ASP A 212 1.92 -16.29 6.15
C ASP A 212 0.94 -17.29 6.79
N THR A 213 0.81 -17.27 8.11
CA THR A 213 -0.05 -18.17 8.85
C THR A 213 -0.71 -17.49 10.05
N ALA A 214 -2.02 -17.66 10.16
CA ALA A 214 -2.83 -17.22 11.29
C ALA A 214 -3.58 -18.40 11.93
N THR A 215 -3.87 -18.30 13.23
CA THR A 215 -4.57 -19.37 13.97
C THR A 215 -5.64 -18.84 14.90
N GLY A 216 -6.74 -19.57 15.06
CA GLY A 216 -7.81 -19.26 16.00
C GLY A 216 -8.48 -20.52 16.54
N SER A 217 -8.78 -20.56 17.85
CA SER A 217 -9.43 -21.72 18.46
C SER A 217 -10.95 -21.54 18.58
N PHE A 218 -11.70 -22.49 18.04
CA PHE A 218 -13.16 -22.54 18.10
C PHE A 218 -13.69 -23.40 19.25
N ALA A 219 -12.80 -24.06 20.02
CA ALA A 219 -13.21 -25.02 21.03
C ALA A 219 -14.10 -24.41 22.13
N ALA A 220 -13.74 -23.23 22.63
CA ALA A 220 -14.53 -22.54 23.64
C ALA A 220 -15.89 -22.06 23.10
N ALA A 221 -15.94 -21.57 21.86
CA ALA A 221 -17.18 -21.12 21.24
C ALA A 221 -18.14 -22.29 20.97
N PHE A 222 -17.61 -23.44 20.56
CA PHE A 222 -18.39 -24.65 20.33
C PHE A 222 -18.92 -25.23 21.64
N LEU A 223 -18.08 -25.26 22.69
CA LEU A 223 -18.52 -25.70 24.01
C LEU A 223 -19.59 -24.77 24.60
N ALA A 224 -19.45 -23.46 24.43
CA ALA A 224 -20.44 -22.48 24.89
C ALA A 224 -21.78 -22.56 24.13
N ALA A 225 -21.76 -23.01 22.86
CA ALA A 225 -22.97 -23.25 22.08
C ALA A 225 -23.72 -24.51 22.51
N ALA A 226 -23.04 -25.44 23.20
CA ALA A 226 -23.66 -26.65 23.73
C ALA A 226 -24.32 -26.38 25.09
N VAL A 227 -25.62 -26.65 25.18
CA VAL A 227 -26.38 -26.60 26.43
C VAL A 227 -26.78 -28.02 26.81
N PRO A 228 -26.04 -28.68 27.74
CA PRO A 228 -26.35 -30.02 28.19
C PRO A 228 -27.54 -30.03 29.16
N SER A 229 -28.31 -31.12 29.13
CA SER A 229 -29.26 -31.53 30.16
C SER A 229 -28.87 -32.94 30.59
N TYR A 230 -28.44 -33.11 31.84
CA TYR A 230 -27.89 -34.36 32.35
C TYR A 230 -28.92 -35.30 32.99
N GLY A 231 -30.20 -35.13 32.66
CA GLY A 231 -31.26 -35.91 33.31
C GLY A 231 -31.34 -35.71 34.83
N ALA A 232 -32.06 -36.62 35.47
CA ALA A 232 -32.18 -36.76 36.92
C ALA A 232 -30.93 -37.39 37.56
N ASP A 233 -30.10 -38.08 36.79
CA ASP A 233 -28.87 -38.76 37.24
C ASP A 233 -27.74 -37.79 37.59
N GLY A 234 -27.95 -36.50 37.30
CA GLY A 234 -27.09 -35.42 37.74
C GLY A 234 -25.89 -35.19 36.82
N PRO A 235 -25.10 -34.14 37.10
CA PRO A 235 -24.11 -33.64 36.14
C PRO A 235 -22.94 -34.61 35.93
N GLY A 236 -22.64 -34.90 34.66
CA GLY A 236 -21.40 -35.59 34.25
C GLY A 236 -20.45 -34.68 33.49
N THR A 237 -20.20 -34.96 32.20
CA THR A 237 -19.27 -34.21 31.35
C THR A 237 -19.90 -33.71 30.06
N THR A 238 -19.37 -32.61 29.52
CA THR A 238 -19.67 -32.17 28.16
C THR A 238 -18.37 -31.90 27.45
N THR A 239 -18.15 -32.59 26.34
CA THR A 239 -16.92 -32.51 25.56
C THR A 239 -17.23 -32.22 24.10
N VAL A 240 -16.30 -31.56 23.41
CA VAL A 240 -16.37 -31.31 21.97
C VAL A 240 -15.15 -31.94 21.33
N SER A 241 -15.38 -32.80 20.34
CA SER A 241 -14.31 -33.52 19.63
C SER A 241 -14.69 -33.81 18.18
N GLY A 242 -13.76 -34.36 17.40
CA GLY A 242 -14.06 -34.71 16.00
C GLY A 242 -14.17 -33.51 15.06
N TYR A 243 -13.38 -32.45 15.32
CA TYR A 243 -13.35 -31.26 14.46
C TYR A 243 -13.04 -31.63 13.01
N SER A 244 -13.85 -31.13 12.08
CA SER A 244 -13.72 -31.39 10.66
C SER A 244 -14.18 -30.18 9.83
N LEU A 245 -13.50 -29.96 8.70
CA LEU A 245 -13.84 -28.92 7.75
C LEU A 245 -14.63 -29.48 6.56
N SER A 246 -15.57 -28.72 6.03
CA SER A 246 -16.26 -29.04 4.77
C SER A 246 -16.43 -27.80 3.89
N VAL A 247 -16.42 -28.02 2.58
CA VAL A 247 -16.76 -26.99 1.58
C VAL A 247 -18.26 -27.03 1.34
N THR A 248 -18.93 -25.91 1.56
CA THR A 248 -20.37 -25.75 1.31
C THR A 248 -20.62 -25.17 -0.08
N ASP A 249 -19.71 -24.33 -0.57
CA ASP A 249 -19.68 -23.81 -1.94
C ASP A 249 -18.23 -23.72 -2.40
N SER A 250 -17.92 -24.33 -3.55
CA SER A 250 -16.56 -24.33 -4.10
C SER A 250 -16.13 -22.99 -4.67
N ASN A 251 -17.07 -22.10 -5.03
CA ASN A 251 -16.72 -20.77 -5.51
C ASN A 251 -16.39 -19.86 -4.32
N SER A 252 -15.11 -19.54 -4.11
CA SER A 252 -14.70 -18.66 -3.02
C SER A 252 -15.25 -17.24 -3.18
N GLY A 253 -15.40 -16.78 -4.42
CA GLY A 253 -15.64 -15.37 -4.75
C GLY A 253 -14.38 -14.50 -4.72
N LEU A 254 -13.21 -15.08 -4.48
CA LEU A 254 -11.90 -14.44 -4.43
C LEU A 254 -11.10 -14.77 -5.70
N THR A 255 -10.12 -13.94 -6.04
CA THR A 255 -9.20 -14.14 -7.17
C THR A 255 -7.75 -14.00 -6.71
N SER A 256 -6.82 -14.49 -7.52
CA SER A 256 -5.37 -14.32 -7.35
C SER A 256 -4.74 -14.32 -8.74
N ASN A 257 -3.92 -13.32 -9.05
CA ASN A 257 -3.40 -13.03 -10.39
C ASN A 257 -4.52 -12.96 -11.46
N GLY A 258 -5.67 -12.42 -11.12
CA GLY A 258 -6.87 -12.36 -11.96
C GLY A 258 -7.54 -13.72 -12.24
N LEU A 259 -7.11 -14.79 -11.57
CA LEU A 259 -7.68 -16.14 -11.70
C LEU A 259 -8.60 -16.45 -10.52
N ALA A 260 -9.79 -17.00 -10.80
CA ALA A 260 -10.74 -17.37 -9.76
C ALA A 260 -10.20 -18.48 -8.84
N ILE A 261 -10.32 -18.26 -7.52
CA ILE A 261 -9.94 -19.24 -6.50
C ILE A 261 -11.11 -20.20 -6.26
N THR A 262 -10.85 -21.50 -6.39
CA THR A 262 -11.80 -22.57 -6.10
C THR A 262 -11.42 -23.28 -4.80
N LEU A 263 -12.39 -23.49 -3.92
CA LEU A 263 -12.25 -24.24 -2.67
C LEU A 263 -12.43 -25.73 -2.91
N THR A 264 -11.48 -26.53 -2.48
CA THR A 264 -11.55 -28.00 -2.53
C THR A 264 -11.12 -28.62 -1.22
N LYS A 265 -11.75 -29.73 -0.85
CA LYS A 265 -11.32 -30.52 0.32
C LYS A 265 -10.20 -31.46 -0.10
N VAL A 266 -9.00 -31.29 0.46
CA VAL A 266 -7.81 -32.12 0.20
C VAL A 266 -7.37 -32.77 1.51
N GLY A 267 -7.70 -34.05 1.69
CA GLY A 267 -7.51 -34.71 2.99
C GLY A 267 -8.41 -34.10 4.07
N SER A 268 -7.84 -33.69 5.20
CA SER A 268 -8.54 -32.97 6.28
C SER A 268 -8.81 -31.51 5.96
N ASP A 269 -8.01 -30.92 5.08
CA ASP A 269 -7.91 -29.47 4.90
C ASP A 269 -8.82 -28.98 3.78
N ILE A 270 -9.09 -27.68 3.77
CA ILE A 270 -9.65 -26.97 2.63
C ILE A 270 -8.54 -26.18 1.96
N VAL A 271 -8.40 -26.35 0.65
CA VAL A 271 -7.41 -25.65 -0.18
C VAL A 271 -8.15 -24.74 -1.14
N GLY A 272 -7.85 -23.45 -1.07
CA GLY A 272 -8.19 -22.47 -2.09
C GLY A 272 -7.09 -22.44 -3.14
N SER A 273 -7.43 -22.75 -4.39
CA SER A 273 -6.48 -22.84 -5.50
C SER A 273 -7.00 -22.22 -6.78
N THR A 274 -6.10 -21.68 -7.60
CA THR A 274 -6.35 -21.30 -9.00
C THR A 274 -5.82 -22.37 -9.96
N SER A 275 -5.87 -22.12 -11.27
CA SER A 275 -5.18 -22.98 -12.24
C SER A 275 -3.65 -22.90 -12.17
N ALA A 276 -3.09 -21.92 -11.46
CA ALA A 276 -1.64 -21.75 -11.27
C ALA A 276 -1.11 -22.48 -10.03
N GLY A 277 -1.94 -22.72 -9.02
CA GLY A 277 -1.52 -23.40 -7.80
C GLY A 277 -2.43 -23.15 -6.60
N GLU A 278 -1.97 -23.58 -5.43
CA GLU A 278 -2.56 -23.28 -4.13
C GLU A 278 -2.30 -21.83 -3.74
N VAL A 279 -3.33 -21.12 -3.28
CA VAL A 279 -3.26 -19.74 -2.79
C VAL A 279 -3.35 -19.73 -1.28
N PHE A 280 -4.29 -20.47 -0.70
CA PHE A 280 -4.38 -20.62 0.75
C PHE A 280 -4.92 -21.99 1.16
N ARG A 281 -4.70 -22.31 2.44
CA ARG A 281 -5.11 -23.56 3.08
C ARG A 281 -5.69 -23.29 4.46
N ILE A 282 -6.83 -23.92 4.73
CA ILE A 282 -7.47 -23.94 6.04
C ILE A 282 -7.37 -25.37 6.57
N SER A 283 -6.71 -25.53 7.72
CA SER A 283 -6.61 -26.80 8.43
C SER A 283 -7.20 -26.68 9.84
N VAL A 284 -7.57 -27.79 10.44
CA VAL A 284 -8.05 -27.82 11.83
C VAL A 284 -7.37 -28.94 12.61
N ALA A 285 -6.83 -28.59 13.77
CA ALA A 285 -6.26 -29.54 14.71
C ALA A 285 -7.35 -30.23 15.56
N SER A 286 -7.01 -31.36 16.17
CA SER A 286 -7.94 -32.13 17.03
C SER A 286 -8.45 -31.37 18.25
N ASN A 287 -7.78 -30.28 18.64
CA ASN A 287 -8.20 -29.39 19.73
C ASN A 287 -9.10 -28.22 19.27
N GLY A 288 -9.55 -28.21 18.00
CA GLY A 288 -10.40 -27.15 17.46
C GLY A 288 -9.66 -25.86 17.08
N THR A 289 -8.33 -25.88 17.03
CA THR A 289 -7.55 -24.76 16.49
C THR A 289 -7.57 -24.83 14.97
N VAL A 290 -8.16 -23.82 14.35
CA VAL A 290 -8.11 -23.61 12.90
C VAL A 290 -6.83 -22.85 12.57
N THR A 291 -6.17 -23.23 11.49
CA THR A 291 -4.99 -22.57 10.94
C THR A 291 -5.27 -22.17 9.50
N LEU A 292 -5.11 -20.90 9.18
CA LEU A 292 -5.07 -20.36 7.84
C LEU A 292 -3.61 -20.19 7.44
N THR A 293 -3.20 -20.78 6.33
CA THR A 293 -1.89 -20.55 5.72
C THR A 293 -2.09 -20.00 4.32
N GLN A 294 -1.51 -18.85 4.03
CA GLN A 294 -1.54 -18.21 2.72
C GLN A 294 -0.17 -18.39 2.05
N SER A 295 -0.17 -18.84 0.79
CA SER A 295 1.03 -19.17 0.02
C SER A 295 1.16 -18.39 -1.29
N ALA A 296 0.13 -17.62 -1.66
CA ALA A 296 0.14 -16.64 -2.72
C ALA A 296 -0.79 -15.48 -2.34
N GLU A 297 -0.56 -14.34 -2.96
CA GLU A 297 -1.38 -13.14 -2.91
C GLU A 297 -2.79 -13.42 -3.43
N LEU A 298 -3.76 -12.65 -2.96
CA LEU A 298 -5.11 -12.54 -3.48
C LEU A 298 -5.22 -11.19 -4.18
N ASP A 299 -6.06 -11.11 -5.22
CA ASP A 299 -6.33 -9.79 -5.82
C ASP A 299 -7.36 -9.07 -4.95
N HIS A 300 -7.08 -7.82 -4.65
CA HIS A 300 -7.97 -6.91 -3.95
C HIS A 300 -8.57 -5.91 -4.95
N LEU A 301 -9.47 -5.06 -4.46
CA LEU A 301 -10.05 -4.00 -5.27
C LEU A 301 -9.30 -2.70 -4.98
N PRO A 302 -9.10 -1.81 -5.95
CA PRO A 302 -8.42 -0.54 -5.68
C PRO A 302 -9.13 0.26 -4.59
N GLU A 303 -8.37 0.86 -3.67
CA GLU A 303 -8.90 1.63 -2.52
C GLU A 303 -9.92 2.72 -2.92
N ASP A 304 -9.83 3.28 -4.13
CA ASP A 304 -10.69 4.37 -4.60
C ASP A 304 -12.01 3.91 -5.27
N VAL A 305 -12.18 2.61 -5.51
CA VAL A 305 -13.32 2.03 -6.26
C VAL A 305 -14.50 1.69 -5.34
N ASP A 306 -14.27 1.36 -4.07
CA ASP A 306 -15.34 1.05 -3.12
C ASP A 306 -15.00 1.60 -1.73
N ASN A 307 -15.84 2.52 -1.25
CA ASN A 307 -15.72 3.17 0.05
C ASN A 307 -16.66 2.59 1.11
N SER A 308 -17.35 1.50 0.78
CA SER A 308 -18.29 0.80 1.66
C SER A 308 -17.70 -0.46 2.30
N ASN A 309 -16.61 -0.99 1.74
CA ASN A 309 -15.79 -2.07 2.26
C ASN A 309 -14.35 -1.57 2.55
N ASP A 310 -13.63 -2.31 3.38
CA ASP A 310 -12.20 -2.10 3.58
C ASP A 310 -11.49 -2.91 2.49
N ASN A 311 -11.17 -2.26 1.38
CA ASN A 311 -10.54 -2.94 0.22
C ASN A 311 -9.18 -3.54 0.57
N ASN A 312 -8.47 -2.95 1.55
CA ASN A 312 -7.21 -3.46 2.08
C ASN A 312 -7.38 -4.74 2.93
N LEU A 313 -8.62 -5.15 3.24
CA LEU A 313 -8.91 -6.35 4.01
C LEU A 313 -10.12 -7.11 3.44
N ILE A 314 -9.84 -8.10 2.61
CA ILE A 314 -10.88 -9.00 2.10
C ILE A 314 -11.11 -10.18 3.03
N SER A 315 -12.32 -10.73 3.01
CA SER A 315 -12.69 -11.89 3.82
C SER A 315 -13.36 -12.95 2.98
N LEU A 316 -13.16 -14.22 3.33
CA LEU A 316 -13.95 -15.29 2.75
C LEU A 316 -15.43 -15.05 3.10
N ALA A 317 -16.30 -15.08 2.09
CA ALA A 317 -17.72 -14.85 2.30
C ALA A 317 -18.37 -15.95 3.16
N ASN A 318 -19.55 -15.66 3.71
CA ASN A 318 -20.38 -16.66 4.39
C ASN A 318 -20.82 -17.78 3.43
N GLY A 319 -21.05 -18.97 3.99
CA GLY A 319 -21.57 -20.13 3.30
C GLY A 319 -20.53 -20.87 2.46
N LYS A 320 -19.24 -20.62 2.69
CA LYS A 320 -18.14 -21.19 1.89
C LYS A 320 -17.51 -22.39 2.57
N VAL A 321 -17.08 -22.23 3.82
CA VAL A 321 -16.41 -23.29 4.60
C VAL A 321 -17.10 -23.42 5.96
N LEU A 322 -17.47 -24.65 6.31
CA LEU A 322 -18.05 -24.97 7.61
C LEU A 322 -17.03 -25.75 8.45
N LEU A 323 -16.84 -25.34 9.69
CA LEU A 323 -16.19 -26.13 10.73
C LEU A 323 -17.26 -26.84 11.56
N SER A 324 -17.17 -28.16 11.71
CA SER A 324 -18.11 -28.96 12.49
C SER A 324 -17.40 -29.84 13.50
N ALA A 325 -18.05 -30.13 14.63
CA ALA A 325 -17.57 -31.08 15.64
C ALA A 325 -18.75 -31.79 16.30
N THR A 326 -18.46 -32.89 16.99
CA THR A 326 -19.42 -33.64 17.80
C THR A 326 -19.31 -33.19 19.25
N VAL A 327 -20.44 -32.76 19.81
CA VAL A 327 -20.63 -32.58 21.25
C VAL A 327 -21.08 -33.92 21.83
N THR A 328 -20.44 -34.36 22.90
CA THR A 328 -20.85 -35.52 23.69
C THR A 328 -21.15 -35.07 25.12
N VAL A 329 -22.36 -35.35 25.56
CA VAL A 329 -22.83 -35.14 26.95
C VAL A 329 -22.93 -36.50 27.61
N VAL A 330 -22.37 -36.59 28.82
CA VAL A 330 -22.43 -37.75 29.71
C VAL A 330 -22.97 -37.27 31.04
N ASP A 331 -23.89 -37.98 31.66
CA ASP A 331 -24.44 -37.69 33.00
C ASP A 331 -23.76 -38.52 34.10
N GLY A 332 -24.43 -38.70 35.24
CA GLY A 332 -23.88 -39.28 36.46
C GLY A 332 -23.68 -40.79 36.43
N ASP A 333 -24.48 -41.54 35.67
CA ASP A 333 -24.41 -43.00 35.56
C ASP A 333 -23.84 -43.50 34.22
N ASN A 334 -23.39 -42.55 33.39
CA ASN A 334 -22.61 -42.70 32.15
C ASN A 334 -23.43 -42.94 30.89
N ASP A 335 -24.71 -42.55 30.90
CA ASP A 335 -25.45 -42.43 29.67
C ASP A 335 -24.89 -41.32 28.78
N THR A 336 -25.11 -41.46 27.47
CA THR A 336 -24.48 -40.57 26.48
C THR A 336 -25.48 -39.98 25.50
N ALA A 337 -25.39 -38.68 25.28
CA ALA A 337 -26.07 -37.98 24.20
C ALA A 337 -25.07 -37.26 23.31
N THR A 338 -25.36 -37.20 22.01
CA THR A 338 -24.50 -36.52 21.06
C THR A 338 -25.26 -35.50 20.22
N GLY A 339 -24.56 -34.44 19.82
CA GLY A 339 -25.06 -33.41 18.93
C GLY A 339 -23.95 -32.91 18.00
N THR A 340 -24.33 -32.37 16.85
CA THR A 340 -23.37 -31.71 15.95
C THR A 340 -23.44 -30.21 16.14
N VAL A 341 -22.30 -29.59 16.42
CA VAL A 341 -22.14 -28.14 16.45
C VAL A 341 -21.31 -27.71 15.26
N SER A 342 -21.67 -26.59 14.64
CA SER A 342 -20.96 -26.07 13.46
C SER A 342 -20.91 -24.55 13.43
N ALA A 343 -19.84 -24.01 12.86
CA ALA A 343 -19.64 -22.59 12.60
C ALA A 343 -19.23 -22.37 11.15
N ASP A 344 -19.76 -21.32 10.53
CA ASP A 344 -19.37 -20.85 9.21
C ASP A 344 -18.11 -20.00 9.36
N LEU A 345 -17.03 -20.36 8.66
CA LEU A 345 -15.76 -19.64 8.74
C LEU A 345 -15.74 -18.34 7.90
N GLY A 346 -16.84 -18.03 7.23
CA GLY A 346 -17.04 -16.76 6.55
C GLY A 346 -16.83 -15.57 7.50
N GLY A 347 -16.06 -14.58 7.06
CA GLY A 347 -15.68 -13.43 7.88
C GLY A 347 -14.64 -13.72 8.98
N ASN A 348 -14.37 -14.98 9.36
CA ASN A 348 -13.25 -15.32 10.23
C ASN A 348 -11.93 -15.39 9.46
N ILE A 349 -11.96 -15.87 8.20
CA ILE A 349 -10.80 -15.98 7.30
C ILE A 349 -10.63 -14.67 6.52
N ARG A 350 -9.48 -14.00 6.68
CA ARG A 350 -9.21 -12.67 6.11
C ARG A 350 -7.80 -12.57 5.53
N PHE A 351 -7.64 -11.67 4.56
CA PHE A 351 -6.39 -11.43 3.84
C PHE A 351 -6.19 -9.92 3.73
N GLU A 352 -5.06 -9.44 4.25
CA GLU A 352 -4.64 -8.03 4.22
C GLU A 352 -3.73 -7.81 3.02
N ASP A 353 -3.98 -6.72 2.29
CA ASP A 353 -3.33 -6.39 1.02
C ASP A 353 -1.85 -6.01 1.13
N ASP A 354 -1.12 -6.05 0.01
CA ASP A 354 0.23 -5.50 -0.14
C ASP A 354 0.29 -4.37 -1.17
N VAL A 355 -0.31 -3.23 -0.80
CA VAL A 355 -0.37 -2.05 -1.64
C VAL A 355 1.01 -1.58 -2.16
N PRO A 356 1.09 -0.96 -3.35
CA PRO A 356 2.35 -0.60 -3.97
C PRO A 356 2.96 0.61 -3.26
N SER A 357 4.23 0.87 -3.53
CA SER A 357 4.90 2.09 -3.07
C SER A 357 5.91 2.60 -4.07
N VAL A 358 6.34 3.85 -3.89
CA VAL A 358 7.36 4.47 -4.74
C VAL A 358 8.37 5.24 -3.93
N THR A 359 9.65 4.99 -4.17
CA THR A 359 10.76 5.79 -3.64
C THR A 359 11.24 6.75 -4.72
N ILE A 360 11.38 8.04 -4.39
CA ILE A 360 11.87 9.06 -5.31
C ILE A 360 13.32 9.40 -4.95
N ASN A 361 14.23 9.12 -5.89
CA ASN A 361 15.64 9.49 -5.80
C ASN A 361 15.91 10.88 -6.41
N ALA A 362 17.15 11.34 -6.28
CA ALA A 362 17.59 12.56 -6.97
C ALA A 362 17.52 12.38 -8.50
N VAL A 363 17.02 13.40 -9.20
CA VAL A 363 16.98 13.41 -10.67
C VAL A 363 18.38 13.66 -11.20
N ALA A 364 18.84 12.81 -12.12
CA ALA A 364 20.08 12.99 -12.85
C ALA A 364 19.81 13.74 -14.16
N ASP A 365 19.94 15.07 -14.13
CA ASP A 365 19.60 16.00 -15.22
C ASP A 365 20.82 16.71 -15.85
N GLY A 366 22.04 16.44 -15.37
CA GLY A 366 23.25 17.13 -15.84
C GLY A 366 23.57 16.96 -17.34
N GLY A 367 22.92 16.03 -18.03
CA GLY A 367 22.99 15.87 -19.50
C GLY A 367 21.91 16.62 -20.29
N ILE A 368 20.97 17.29 -19.61
CA ILE A 368 19.88 18.05 -20.21
C ILE A 368 20.25 19.53 -20.16
N THR A 369 20.42 20.16 -21.33
CA THR A 369 20.78 21.58 -21.42
C THR A 369 19.91 22.26 -22.45
N LEU A 370 19.43 23.45 -22.13
CA LEU A 370 18.66 24.32 -22.98
C LEU A 370 19.47 25.61 -23.12
N THR A 371 20.04 25.81 -24.30
CA THR A 371 20.92 26.95 -24.59
C THR A 371 20.34 27.75 -25.74
N THR A 372 20.07 29.02 -25.48
CA THR A 372 19.71 30.01 -26.50
C THR A 372 20.87 30.98 -26.72
N GLN A 373 20.84 31.73 -27.81
CA GLN A 373 21.87 32.69 -28.21
C GLN A 373 21.29 34.10 -28.34
N ASP A 374 21.99 35.07 -27.76
CA ASP A 374 21.63 36.49 -27.79
C ASP A 374 21.67 37.04 -29.23
N ALA A 375 22.56 36.50 -30.07
CA ALA A 375 22.69 36.86 -31.48
C ALA A 375 21.40 36.63 -32.29
N GLN A 376 20.49 35.79 -31.76
CA GLN A 376 19.22 35.44 -32.38
C GLN A 376 18.02 36.19 -31.78
N THR A 377 18.25 37.15 -30.88
CA THR A 377 17.20 37.93 -30.20
C THR A 377 17.16 39.41 -30.61
N ILE A 378 17.85 39.79 -31.68
CA ILE A 378 17.85 41.17 -32.20
C ILE A 378 16.44 41.60 -32.64
N ASP A 379 16.07 42.84 -32.28
CA ASP A 379 14.77 43.47 -32.56
C ASP A 379 13.56 42.70 -31.99
N ALA A 380 12.84 41.99 -32.84
CA ALA A 380 11.63 41.22 -32.48
C ALA A 380 11.83 39.71 -32.70
N ALA A 381 13.07 39.29 -32.96
CA ALA A 381 13.43 37.88 -33.08
C ALA A 381 13.48 37.20 -31.70
N SER A 382 13.49 35.87 -31.71
CA SER A 382 13.56 35.05 -30.51
C SER A 382 14.26 33.73 -30.81
N ASP A 383 15.08 33.25 -29.89
CA ASP A 383 15.68 31.91 -29.94
C ASP A 383 14.91 30.94 -29.03
N THR A 384 14.94 29.66 -29.34
CA THR A 384 14.27 28.63 -28.56
C THR A 384 15.06 27.33 -28.49
N ALA A 385 15.23 26.82 -27.27
CA ALA A 385 15.84 25.53 -26.98
C ALA A 385 14.86 24.62 -26.22
N THR A 386 15.01 23.30 -26.38
CA THR A 386 14.13 22.31 -25.72
C THR A 386 14.92 21.15 -25.13
N GLY A 387 14.43 20.60 -24.02
CA GLY A 387 15.01 19.43 -23.36
C GLY A 387 13.93 18.61 -22.65
N SER A 388 13.97 17.28 -22.76
CA SER A 388 12.98 16.40 -22.11
C SER A 388 13.50 15.86 -20.78
N PHE A 389 12.71 16.05 -19.72
CA PHE A 389 13.00 15.56 -18.38
C PHE A 389 12.29 14.23 -18.06
N ALA A 390 11.42 13.74 -18.95
CA ALA A 390 10.58 12.59 -18.67
C ALA A 390 11.37 11.32 -18.34
N ALA A 391 12.44 11.04 -19.09
CA ALA A 391 13.29 9.87 -18.83
C ALA A 391 14.06 9.99 -17.51
N ALA A 392 14.56 11.19 -17.19
CA ALA A 392 15.27 11.44 -15.93
C ALA A 392 14.35 11.33 -14.72
N PHE A 393 13.10 11.81 -14.84
CA PHE A 393 12.09 11.71 -13.79
C PHE A 393 11.64 10.27 -13.58
N LEU A 394 11.41 9.52 -14.66
CA LEU A 394 11.06 8.10 -14.57
C LEU A 394 12.19 7.28 -13.96
N ALA A 395 13.45 7.56 -14.32
CA ALA A 395 14.61 6.87 -13.76
C ALA A 395 14.85 7.18 -12.26
N ALA A 396 14.40 8.35 -11.80
CA ALA A 396 14.45 8.71 -10.38
C ALA A 396 13.38 8.00 -9.55
N ALA A 397 12.33 7.47 -10.17
CA ALA A 397 11.31 6.68 -9.51
C ALA A 397 11.73 5.21 -9.38
N VAL A 398 11.71 4.69 -8.16
CA VAL A 398 11.91 3.27 -7.87
C VAL A 398 10.60 2.70 -7.33
N PRO A 399 9.80 2.02 -8.18
CA PRO A 399 8.56 1.39 -7.75
C PRO A 399 8.83 0.11 -6.94
N SER A 400 7.94 -0.16 -5.98
CA SER A 400 7.73 -1.46 -5.35
C SER A 400 6.27 -1.84 -5.60
N TYR A 401 6.03 -2.94 -6.28
CA TYR A 401 4.68 -3.36 -6.70
C TYR A 401 4.05 -4.40 -5.76
N GLY A 402 4.54 -4.51 -4.53
CA GLY A 402 4.06 -5.50 -3.57
C GLY A 402 4.17 -6.96 -4.04
N ALA A 403 3.35 -7.80 -3.43
CA ALA A 403 3.18 -9.21 -3.77
C ALA A 403 2.37 -9.43 -5.06
N ASP A 404 1.53 -8.46 -5.44
CA ASP A 404 0.64 -8.47 -6.61
C ASP A 404 1.40 -8.40 -7.94
N GLY A 405 2.69 -8.08 -7.85
CA GLY A 405 3.60 -8.11 -8.96
C GLY A 405 3.48 -6.87 -9.86
N PRO A 406 4.30 -6.80 -10.92
CA PRO A 406 4.53 -5.55 -11.64
C PRO A 406 3.32 -5.11 -12.48
N GLY A 407 2.87 -3.88 -12.26
CA GLY A 407 1.92 -3.18 -13.14
C GLY A 407 2.60 -2.10 -13.99
N THR A 408 2.32 -0.83 -13.71
CA THR A 408 2.85 0.32 -14.45
C THR A 408 3.50 1.37 -13.56
N THR A 409 4.44 2.13 -14.13
CA THR A 409 4.96 3.35 -13.50
C THR A 409 4.94 4.46 -14.52
N THR A 410 4.25 5.54 -14.21
CA THR A 410 4.06 6.67 -15.12
C THR A 410 4.44 7.98 -14.43
N VAL A 411 4.89 8.96 -15.20
CA VAL A 411 5.16 10.32 -14.73
C VAL A 411 4.30 11.28 -15.51
N SER A 412 3.47 12.06 -14.81
CA SER A 412 2.53 13.00 -15.41
C SER A 412 2.36 14.25 -14.54
N GLY A 413 1.59 15.23 -15.00
CA GLY A 413 1.32 16.45 -14.22
C GLY A 413 2.54 17.38 -14.09
N TYR A 414 3.39 17.44 -15.12
CA TYR A 414 4.56 18.34 -15.14
C TYR A 414 4.15 19.80 -14.90
N SER A 415 4.84 20.46 -13.98
CA SER A 415 4.58 21.84 -13.61
C SER A 415 5.87 22.56 -13.20
N LEU A 416 5.93 23.85 -13.51
CA LEU A 416 7.04 24.72 -13.13
C LEU A 416 6.67 25.57 -11.91
N SER A 417 7.62 25.83 -11.03
CA SER A 417 7.47 26.78 -9.92
C SER A 417 8.71 27.67 -9.77
N VAL A 418 8.51 28.87 -9.24
CA VAL A 418 9.60 29.80 -8.88
C VAL A 418 9.92 29.59 -7.41
N THR A 419 11.15 29.22 -7.11
CA THR A 419 11.64 29.06 -5.73
C THR A 419 12.26 30.35 -5.21
N ASP A 420 12.88 31.14 -6.09
CA ASP A 420 13.39 32.49 -5.81
C ASP A 420 13.14 33.38 -7.04
N SER A 421 12.48 34.52 -6.83
CA SER A 421 12.17 35.46 -7.90
C SER A 421 13.38 36.21 -8.43
N ASN A 422 14.47 36.31 -7.66
CA ASN A 422 15.70 36.94 -8.13
C ASN A 422 16.49 35.97 -9.01
N SER A 423 16.51 36.17 -10.33
CA SER A 423 17.27 35.29 -11.24
C SER A 423 18.78 35.40 -11.00
N GLY A 424 19.27 36.57 -10.57
CA GLY A 424 20.69 36.91 -10.54
C GLY A 424 21.24 37.34 -11.90
N LEU A 425 20.40 37.43 -12.92
CA LEU A 425 20.73 37.82 -14.29
C LEU A 425 20.22 39.25 -14.57
N THR A 426 20.83 39.94 -15.54
CA THR A 426 20.41 41.27 -15.98
C THR A 426 20.22 41.31 -17.50
N SER A 427 19.53 42.33 -17.99
CA SER A 427 19.38 42.65 -19.42
C SER A 427 19.27 44.17 -19.55
N ASN A 428 20.08 44.77 -20.42
CA ASN A 428 20.27 46.22 -20.53
C ASN A 428 20.58 46.90 -19.18
N GLY A 429 21.34 46.25 -18.32
CA GLY A 429 21.66 46.69 -16.96
C GLY A 429 20.48 46.66 -15.98
N LEU A 430 19.33 46.10 -16.36
CA LEU A 430 18.14 45.95 -15.51
C LEU A 430 18.05 44.52 -14.96
N ALA A 431 17.77 44.38 -13.66
CA ALA A 431 17.62 43.08 -13.03
C ALA A 431 16.42 42.29 -13.58
N ILE A 432 16.64 41.02 -13.90
CA ILE A 432 15.61 40.09 -14.35
C ILE A 432 14.93 39.46 -13.12
N THR A 433 13.60 39.53 -13.08
CA THR A 433 12.77 38.89 -12.06
C THR A 433 11.99 37.73 -12.65
N LEU A 434 12.04 36.57 -12.00
CA LEU A 434 11.29 35.37 -12.35
C LEU A 434 9.87 35.44 -11.77
N THR A 435 8.87 35.26 -12.61
CA THR A 435 7.47 35.22 -12.22
C THR A 435 6.75 34.06 -12.89
N LYS A 436 5.81 33.44 -12.17
CA LYS A 436 4.94 32.43 -12.77
C LYS A 436 3.76 33.10 -13.47
N VAL A 437 3.65 32.93 -14.79
CA VAL A 437 2.57 33.47 -15.62
C VAL A 437 1.83 32.32 -16.30
N GLY A 438 0.65 31.95 -15.77
CA GLY A 438 -0.04 30.74 -16.19
C GLY A 438 0.77 29.49 -15.83
N SER A 439 1.03 28.62 -16.80
CA SER A 439 1.88 27.44 -16.65
C SER A 439 3.38 27.75 -16.65
N ASP A 440 3.77 28.90 -17.21
CA ASP A 440 5.14 29.20 -17.58
C ASP A 440 5.84 30.02 -16.50
N ILE A 441 7.17 30.03 -16.53
CA ILE A 441 8.00 30.98 -15.80
C ILE A 441 8.54 32.02 -16.77
N VAL A 442 8.34 33.29 -16.46
CA VAL A 442 8.78 34.43 -17.27
C VAL A 442 9.84 35.21 -16.48
N GLY A 443 11.04 35.30 -17.06
CA GLY A 443 12.07 36.25 -16.65
C GLY A 443 11.84 37.59 -17.33
N SER A 444 11.64 38.64 -16.56
CA SER A 444 11.33 39.98 -17.08
C SER A 444 12.04 41.10 -16.33
N THR A 445 12.31 42.20 -17.02
CA THR A 445 12.76 43.46 -16.44
C THR A 445 11.61 44.48 -16.44
N SER A 446 11.86 45.72 -16.00
CA SER A 446 10.89 46.80 -16.17
C SER A 446 10.64 47.19 -17.63
N ALA A 447 11.47 46.75 -18.58
CA ALA A 447 11.32 47.03 -20.00
C ALA A 447 10.50 45.96 -20.75
N GLY A 448 10.40 44.74 -20.22
CA GLY A 448 9.65 43.65 -20.86
C GLY A 448 10.12 42.26 -20.45
N GLU A 449 9.58 41.26 -21.15
CA GLU A 449 10.00 39.85 -21.06
C GLU A 449 11.35 39.65 -21.74
N VAL A 450 12.27 38.94 -21.06
CA VAL A 450 13.60 38.58 -21.58
C VAL A 450 13.63 37.11 -21.97
N PHE A 451 13.09 36.23 -21.13
CA PHE A 451 12.96 34.81 -21.47
C PHE A 451 11.75 34.17 -20.81
N ARG A 452 11.35 33.02 -21.34
CA ARG A 452 10.24 32.19 -20.88
C ARG A 452 10.63 30.73 -20.84
N ILE A 453 10.29 30.08 -19.74
CA ILE A 453 10.41 28.63 -19.56
C ILE A 453 8.99 28.06 -19.51
N SER A 454 8.67 27.17 -20.43
CA SER A 454 7.40 26.44 -20.46
C SER A 454 7.66 24.93 -20.39
N VAL A 455 6.65 24.16 -19.99
CA VAL A 455 6.72 22.70 -19.99
C VAL A 455 5.48 22.09 -20.63
N ALA A 456 5.70 21.17 -21.56
CA ALA A 456 4.64 20.38 -22.18
C ALA A 456 4.23 19.19 -21.29
N SER A 457 3.04 18.63 -21.53
CA SER A 457 2.52 17.49 -20.76
C SER A 457 3.38 16.22 -20.83
N ASN A 458 4.26 16.11 -21.83
CA ASN A 458 5.22 15.01 -21.97
C ASN A 458 6.57 15.27 -21.26
N GLY A 459 6.67 16.33 -20.45
CA GLY A 459 7.89 16.68 -19.72
C GLY A 459 8.99 17.35 -20.57
N THR A 460 8.66 17.79 -21.78
CA THR A 460 9.57 18.63 -22.58
C THR A 460 9.52 20.06 -22.07
N VAL A 461 10.63 20.55 -21.54
CA VAL A 461 10.82 21.95 -21.19
C VAL A 461 11.30 22.71 -22.42
N THR A 462 10.77 23.91 -22.61
CA THR A 462 11.14 24.84 -23.67
C THR A 462 11.59 26.14 -23.05
N LEU A 463 12.79 26.58 -23.39
CA LEU A 463 13.33 27.91 -23.12
C LEU A 463 13.15 28.74 -24.38
N THR A 464 12.48 29.89 -24.29
CA THR A 464 12.42 30.88 -25.36
C THR A 464 13.00 32.18 -24.85
N GLN A 465 13.98 32.71 -25.56
CA GLN A 465 14.62 34.00 -25.27
C GLN A 465 14.10 35.04 -26.25
N SER A 466 13.75 36.23 -25.76
CA SER A 466 13.13 37.32 -26.53
C SER A 466 13.85 38.66 -26.39
N ALA A 467 14.84 38.73 -25.50
CA ALA A 467 15.81 39.82 -25.43
C ALA A 467 17.15 39.24 -24.96
N GLU A 468 18.21 39.95 -25.29
CA GLU A 468 19.58 39.74 -24.84
C GLU A 468 19.67 39.82 -23.31
N LEU A 469 20.62 39.09 -22.73
CA LEU A 469 21.05 39.18 -21.35
C LEU A 469 22.38 39.93 -21.31
N ASP A 470 22.68 40.59 -20.20
CA ASP A 470 24.01 41.18 -20.05
C ASP A 470 24.98 40.10 -19.59
N HIS A 471 26.13 40.02 -20.26
CA HIS A 471 27.22 39.14 -19.89
C HIS A 471 28.34 39.97 -19.26
N LEU A 472 29.32 39.27 -18.66
CA LEU A 472 30.49 39.93 -18.11
C LEU A 472 31.61 39.86 -19.16
N PRO A 473 32.44 40.91 -19.30
CA PRO A 473 33.57 40.82 -20.22
C PRO A 473 34.53 39.70 -19.82
N GLU A 474 35.01 38.93 -20.79
CA GLU A 474 35.86 37.76 -20.56
C GLU A 474 37.22 38.08 -19.88
N ASP A 475 37.65 39.35 -19.89
CA ASP A 475 38.85 39.81 -19.19
C ASP A 475 38.62 40.17 -17.71
N VAL A 476 37.36 40.19 -17.24
CA VAL A 476 36.96 40.55 -15.87
C VAL A 476 36.90 39.33 -14.95
N ASP A 477 36.50 38.15 -15.45
CA ASP A 477 36.44 36.91 -14.68
C ASP A 477 36.91 35.71 -15.51
N ASN A 478 38.03 35.11 -15.11
CA ASN A 478 38.59 33.94 -15.82
C ASN A 478 38.20 32.60 -15.18
N SER A 479 37.32 32.62 -14.19
CA SER A 479 36.90 31.45 -13.42
C SER A 479 35.58 30.84 -13.89
N ASN A 480 34.84 31.59 -14.70
CA ASN A 480 33.60 31.23 -15.38
C ASN A 480 33.79 31.42 -16.90
N ASP A 481 32.90 30.81 -17.68
CA ASP A 481 32.78 31.06 -19.12
C ASP A 481 31.78 32.20 -19.26
N ASN A 482 32.25 33.45 -19.38
CA ASN A 482 31.32 34.58 -19.38
C ASN A 482 30.49 34.63 -20.66
N ASN A 483 30.99 34.03 -21.75
CA ASN A 483 30.24 33.85 -22.99
C ASN A 483 29.06 32.87 -22.85
N LEU A 484 28.94 32.15 -21.72
CA LEU A 484 27.85 31.23 -21.44
C LEU A 484 27.38 31.35 -19.98
N ILE A 485 26.40 32.20 -19.75
CA ILE A 485 25.76 32.32 -18.44
C ILE A 485 24.67 31.26 -18.27
N SER A 486 24.45 30.83 -17.03
CA SER A 486 23.40 29.88 -16.68
C SER A 486 22.52 30.43 -15.57
N LEU A 487 21.24 30.07 -15.59
CA LEU A 487 20.38 30.31 -14.44
C LEU A 487 20.95 29.55 -13.24
N ALA A 488 21.12 30.23 -12.10
CA ALA A 488 21.66 29.61 -10.91
C ALA A 488 20.71 28.53 -10.34
N ASN A 489 21.25 27.66 -9.48
CA ASN A 489 20.45 26.70 -8.72
C ASN A 489 19.47 27.42 -7.77
N GLY A 490 18.38 26.75 -7.45
CA GLY A 490 17.36 27.17 -6.48
C GLY A 490 16.41 28.23 -7.03
N LYS A 491 16.36 28.43 -8.36
CA LYS A 491 15.55 29.47 -8.99
C LYS A 491 14.23 28.94 -9.51
N VAL A 492 14.27 27.90 -10.34
CA VAL A 492 13.09 27.30 -10.99
C VAL A 492 13.11 25.80 -10.76
N LEU A 493 11.99 25.25 -10.26
CA LEU A 493 11.82 23.83 -10.07
C LEU A 493 10.82 23.30 -11.10
N LEU A 494 11.18 22.20 -11.77
CA LEU A 494 10.25 21.36 -12.51
C LEU A 494 9.80 20.22 -11.59
N SER A 495 8.50 19.99 -11.46
CA SER A 495 7.94 18.89 -10.66
C SER A 495 6.90 18.11 -11.45
N ALA A 496 6.74 16.83 -11.13
CA ALA A 496 5.71 15.96 -11.69
C ALA A 496 5.27 14.91 -10.66
N THR A 497 4.12 14.29 -10.89
CA THR A 497 3.62 13.17 -10.10
C THR A 497 4.03 11.87 -10.76
N VAL A 498 4.69 11.01 -9.99
CA VAL A 498 4.90 9.61 -10.30
C VAL A 498 3.70 8.83 -9.78
N THR A 499 3.14 7.96 -10.61
CA THR A 499 2.07 7.04 -10.25
C THR A 499 2.55 5.62 -10.53
N VAL A 500 2.55 4.78 -9.49
CA VAL A 500 2.86 3.35 -9.54
C VAL A 500 1.56 2.58 -9.35
N VAL A 501 1.34 1.61 -10.22
CA VAL A 501 0.21 0.69 -10.19
C VAL A 501 0.78 -0.73 -10.25
N ASP A 502 0.29 -1.65 -9.45
CA ASP A 502 0.69 -3.07 -9.41
C ASP A 502 -0.27 -3.97 -10.21
N GLY A 503 -0.29 -5.27 -9.90
CA GLY A 503 -0.99 -6.30 -10.66
C GLY A 503 -2.51 -6.32 -10.51
N ASP A 504 -3.03 -5.91 -9.36
CA ASP A 504 -4.47 -5.89 -9.05
C ASP A 504 -5.09 -4.48 -9.12
N ASN A 505 -4.25 -3.48 -9.46
CA ASN A 505 -4.56 -2.09 -9.79
C ASN A 505 -4.63 -1.13 -8.60
N ASP A 506 -4.03 -1.50 -7.48
CA ASP A 506 -3.74 -0.52 -6.44
C ASP A 506 -2.77 0.55 -6.92
N THR A 507 -2.79 1.71 -6.27
CA THR A 507 -2.06 2.90 -6.75
C THR A 507 -1.31 3.62 -5.64
N ALA A 508 -0.02 3.84 -5.87
CA ALA A 508 0.82 4.73 -5.07
C ALA A 508 1.28 5.94 -5.86
N THR A 509 1.40 7.09 -5.19
CA THR A 509 1.88 8.32 -5.83
C THR A 509 3.06 8.94 -5.09
N GLY A 510 3.95 9.57 -5.84
CA GLY A 510 5.09 10.34 -5.32
C GLY A 510 5.31 11.60 -6.13
N THR A 511 5.94 12.62 -5.55
CA THR A 511 6.35 13.82 -6.28
C THR A 511 7.84 13.73 -6.60
N VAL A 512 8.18 13.88 -7.88
CA VAL A 512 9.56 13.97 -8.37
C VAL A 512 9.82 15.40 -8.85
N SER A 513 11.01 15.92 -8.58
CA SER A 513 11.37 17.29 -8.94
C SER A 513 12.84 17.45 -9.30
N ALA A 514 13.12 18.35 -10.23
CA ALA A 514 14.46 18.77 -10.64
C ALA A 514 14.59 20.30 -10.62
N ASP A 515 15.74 20.78 -10.17
CA ASP A 515 16.12 22.19 -10.22
C ASP A 515 16.67 22.50 -11.60
N LEU A 516 16.08 23.47 -12.31
CA LEU A 516 16.50 23.82 -13.66
C LEU A 516 17.77 24.69 -13.70
N GLY A 517 18.36 24.99 -12.54
CA GLY A 517 19.64 25.65 -12.44
C GLY A 517 20.74 24.89 -13.18
N GLY A 518 21.54 25.61 -13.96
CA GLY A 518 22.56 25.02 -14.84
C GLY A 518 22.01 24.29 -16.08
N ASN A 519 20.72 23.96 -16.16
CA ASN A 519 20.11 23.46 -17.39
C ASN A 519 19.76 24.60 -18.35
N ILE A 520 19.30 25.74 -17.83
CA ILE A 520 18.95 26.95 -18.60
C ILE A 520 20.20 27.81 -18.81
N ARG A 521 20.59 28.05 -20.07
CA ARG A 521 21.81 28.77 -20.44
C ARG A 521 21.58 29.74 -21.59
N PHE A 522 22.41 30.78 -21.63
CA PHE A 522 22.37 31.85 -22.63
C PHE A 522 23.78 32.10 -23.14
N GLU A 523 23.98 31.98 -24.45
CA GLU A 523 25.24 32.21 -25.14
C GLU A 523 25.29 33.65 -25.67
N ASP A 524 26.41 34.31 -25.42
CA ASP A 524 26.66 35.72 -25.70
C ASP A 524 26.76 36.07 -27.20
N ASP A 525 26.47 37.32 -27.56
CA ASP A 525 26.70 37.88 -28.90
C ASP A 525 27.84 38.91 -28.91
N VAL A 526 29.05 38.42 -28.70
CA VAL A 526 30.26 39.25 -28.65
C VAL A 526 30.42 40.17 -29.88
N PRO A 527 30.98 41.39 -29.72
CA PRO A 527 31.06 42.36 -30.79
C PRO A 527 32.10 41.93 -31.82
N SER A 528 32.07 42.57 -32.98
CA SER A 528 33.09 42.37 -34.01
C SER A 528 33.38 43.65 -34.78
N VAL A 529 34.50 43.66 -35.50
CA VAL A 529 34.89 44.80 -36.33
C VAL A 529 35.39 44.36 -37.69
N THR A 530 34.81 44.93 -38.74
CA THR A 530 35.27 44.75 -40.12
C THR A 530 36.12 45.95 -40.53
N ILE A 531 37.33 45.69 -41.02
CA ILE A 531 38.25 46.73 -41.51
C ILE A 531 38.19 46.80 -43.03
N ASN A 532 37.70 47.92 -43.55
CA ASN A 532 37.67 48.25 -44.96
C ASN A 532 38.94 48.97 -45.41
N ALA A 533 39.06 49.23 -46.72
CA ALA A 533 40.14 50.03 -47.26
C ALA A 533 40.09 51.47 -46.71
N VAL A 534 41.25 51.99 -46.30
CA VAL A 534 41.37 53.37 -45.80
C VAL A 534 41.31 54.34 -46.96
N ALA A 535 40.35 55.26 -46.94
CA ALA A 535 40.26 56.36 -47.88
C ALA A 535 41.06 57.56 -47.37
N ASP A 536 42.36 57.60 -47.65
CA ASP A 536 43.31 58.63 -47.21
C ASP A 536 43.83 59.53 -48.34
N GLY A 537 43.29 59.40 -49.57
CA GLY A 537 43.76 60.15 -50.74
C GLY A 537 43.64 61.68 -50.66
N GLY A 538 43.02 62.22 -49.60
CA GLY A 538 43.01 63.64 -49.26
C GLY A 538 44.11 64.08 -48.27
N ILE A 539 44.93 63.15 -47.76
CA ILE A 539 45.96 63.39 -46.75
C ILE A 539 47.33 63.24 -47.43
N THR A 540 47.92 64.37 -47.85
CA THR A 540 49.29 64.43 -48.37
C THR A 540 50.13 65.31 -47.47
N LEU A 541 51.30 64.81 -47.06
CA LEU A 541 52.28 65.61 -46.32
C LEU A 541 53.31 66.15 -47.30
N THR A 542 53.34 67.47 -47.49
CA THR A 542 54.25 68.13 -48.44
C THR A 542 55.14 69.14 -47.74
N THR A 543 56.46 68.93 -47.85
CA THR A 543 57.48 69.89 -47.42
C THR A 543 58.11 70.62 -48.62
N GLN A 544 58.98 71.58 -48.36
CA GLN A 544 59.64 72.43 -49.35
C GLN A 544 61.15 72.47 -49.10
N ASP A 545 61.92 72.04 -50.10
CA ASP A 545 63.39 72.03 -50.03
C ASP A 545 63.99 73.40 -49.75
N ALA A 546 63.38 74.47 -50.30
CA ALA A 546 63.79 75.85 -50.09
C ALA A 546 63.76 76.30 -48.61
N GLN A 547 63.04 75.57 -47.76
CA GLN A 547 62.91 75.84 -46.33
C GLN A 547 63.84 74.96 -45.48
N THR A 548 64.78 74.23 -46.11
CA THR A 548 65.72 73.30 -45.45
C THR A 548 67.19 73.70 -45.54
N ILE A 549 67.47 75.00 -45.79
CA ILE A 549 68.84 75.53 -45.93
C ILE A 549 69.55 75.58 -44.57
N ASP A 550 70.82 75.17 -44.54
CA ASP A 550 71.69 75.10 -43.35
C ASP A 550 71.10 74.23 -42.23
N ALA A 551 70.64 74.85 -41.14
CA ALA A 551 70.05 74.18 -39.98
C ALA A 551 68.52 74.34 -39.89
N ALA A 552 67.88 74.90 -40.93
CA ALA A 552 66.43 75.03 -41.00
C ALA A 552 65.77 73.71 -41.42
N SER A 553 64.52 73.52 -41.02
CA SER A 553 63.70 72.36 -41.38
C SER A 553 62.30 72.79 -41.77
N ASP A 554 61.65 72.04 -42.66
CA ASP A 554 60.24 72.22 -43.00
C ASP A 554 59.39 71.06 -42.47
N THR A 555 58.14 71.34 -42.10
CA THR A 555 57.26 70.37 -41.44
C THR A 555 55.86 70.40 -42.03
N ALA A 556 55.34 69.22 -42.37
CA ALA A 556 53.96 69.00 -42.78
C ALA A 556 53.26 67.99 -41.85
N THR A 557 51.99 68.25 -41.52
CA THR A 557 51.21 67.38 -40.62
C THR A 557 49.85 67.02 -41.20
N GLY A 558 49.38 65.80 -40.95
CA GLY A 558 48.07 65.31 -41.36
C GLY A 558 47.54 64.24 -40.41
N SER A 559 46.25 64.30 -40.07
CA SER A 559 45.63 63.33 -39.16
C SER A 559 44.95 62.20 -39.92
N PHE A 560 45.32 60.97 -39.58
CA PHE A 560 44.74 59.75 -40.15
C PHE A 560 43.61 59.17 -39.29
N ALA A 561 43.29 59.79 -38.15
CA ALA A 561 42.34 59.25 -37.18
C ALA A 561 40.93 59.10 -37.76
N ALA A 562 40.42 60.12 -38.46
CA ALA A 562 39.09 60.07 -39.08
C ALA A 562 39.02 59.04 -40.22
N ALA A 563 40.09 58.92 -41.02
CA ALA A 563 40.16 57.94 -42.11
C ALA A 563 40.18 56.51 -41.58
N PHE A 564 40.90 56.26 -40.48
CA PHE A 564 40.97 54.96 -39.83
C PHE A 564 39.64 54.59 -39.16
N LEU A 565 39.00 55.54 -38.48
CA LEU A 565 37.68 55.32 -37.89
C LEU A 565 36.64 55.04 -38.97
N ALA A 566 36.63 55.79 -40.08
CA ALA A 566 35.70 55.56 -41.19
C ALA A 566 35.91 54.21 -41.90
N ALA A 567 37.15 53.70 -41.92
CA ALA A 567 37.46 52.37 -42.44
C ALA A 567 37.04 51.24 -41.50
N SER A 568 36.66 51.55 -40.26
CA SER A 568 36.26 50.59 -39.24
C SER A 568 34.75 50.49 -39.19
N VAL A 569 34.20 49.32 -39.49
CA VAL A 569 32.76 49.04 -39.41
C VAL A 569 32.52 48.14 -38.20
N PRO A 570 32.06 48.69 -37.07
CA PRO A 570 31.71 47.89 -35.89
C PRO A 570 30.39 47.12 -36.10
N SER A 571 30.31 45.95 -35.49
CA SER A 571 29.08 45.23 -35.17
C SER A 571 29.06 45.06 -33.65
N TYR A 572 28.03 45.56 -32.99
CA TYR A 572 27.94 45.59 -31.53
C TYR A 572 27.05 44.47 -30.97
N GLY A 573 26.89 43.39 -31.73
CA GLY A 573 26.01 42.28 -31.35
C GLY A 573 24.56 42.69 -31.07
N ALA A 574 23.90 41.89 -30.23
CA ALA A 574 22.56 42.11 -29.71
C ALA A 574 22.53 43.10 -28.54
N ASP A 575 23.66 43.29 -27.85
CA ASP A 575 23.84 44.12 -26.65
C ASP A 575 23.74 45.62 -26.93
N GLY A 576 23.72 45.96 -28.21
CA GLY A 576 23.48 47.31 -28.68
C GLY A 576 24.75 48.15 -28.69
N PRO A 577 24.65 49.39 -29.19
CA PRO A 577 25.83 50.18 -29.53
C PRO A 577 26.60 50.66 -28.29
N GLY A 578 27.89 50.36 -28.24
CA GLY A 578 28.84 50.94 -27.28
C GLY A 578 29.75 51.98 -27.93
N THR A 579 31.06 51.72 -27.93
CA THR A 579 32.09 52.64 -28.45
C THR A 579 32.97 51.99 -29.52
N THR A 580 33.41 52.77 -30.51
CA THR A 580 34.50 52.38 -31.41
C THR A 580 35.61 53.40 -31.29
N THR A 581 36.81 52.94 -30.94
CA THR A 581 37.99 53.80 -30.77
C THR A 581 39.14 53.31 -31.64
N VAL A 582 39.98 54.25 -32.08
CA VAL A 582 41.21 53.94 -32.81
C VAL A 582 42.39 54.47 -32.00
N SER A 583 43.32 53.59 -31.65
CA SER A 583 44.47 53.92 -30.82
C SER A 583 45.70 53.09 -31.21
N GLY A 584 46.82 53.27 -30.52
CA GLY A 584 48.04 52.48 -30.80
C GLY A 584 48.67 52.76 -32.16
N TYR A 585 48.56 54.00 -32.66
CA TYR A 585 49.18 54.40 -33.93
C TYR A 585 50.69 54.10 -33.95
N SER A 586 51.14 53.47 -35.02
CA SER A 586 52.52 53.03 -35.17
C SER A 586 52.97 53.07 -36.63
N LEU A 587 54.21 53.48 -36.84
CA LEU A 587 54.85 53.51 -38.15
C LEU A 587 55.76 52.30 -38.35
N SER A 588 55.79 51.76 -39.55
CA SER A 588 56.72 50.70 -39.98
C SER A 588 57.26 50.97 -41.38
N VAL A 589 58.45 50.44 -41.65
CA VAL A 589 59.11 50.49 -42.96
C VAL A 589 58.85 49.16 -43.67
N THR A 590 58.25 49.21 -44.84
CA THR A 590 58.02 48.02 -45.67
C THR A 590 59.17 47.74 -46.64
N ASP A 591 59.89 48.79 -47.03
CA ASP A 591 61.11 48.70 -47.85
C ASP A 591 62.07 49.82 -47.45
N SER A 592 63.28 49.44 -47.03
CA SER A 592 64.31 50.38 -46.59
C SER A 592 64.84 51.27 -47.72
N ASN A 593 64.71 50.87 -48.98
CA ASN A 593 65.10 51.71 -50.10
C ASN A 593 64.02 52.77 -50.38
N SER A 594 64.30 54.04 -50.05
CA SER A 594 63.34 55.13 -50.29
C SER A 594 63.10 55.40 -51.78
N GLY A 595 64.10 55.12 -52.64
CA GLY A 595 64.12 55.57 -54.03
C GLY A 595 64.44 57.06 -54.21
N LEU A 596 64.73 57.78 -53.12
CA LEU A 596 65.09 59.19 -53.09
C LEU A 596 66.61 59.34 -52.85
N THR A 597 67.19 60.45 -53.31
CA THR A 597 68.58 60.82 -53.02
C THR A 597 68.64 62.23 -52.43
N SER A 598 69.71 62.53 -51.70
CA SER A 598 70.05 63.87 -51.23
C SER A 598 71.55 64.09 -51.40
N ASN A 599 71.95 65.18 -52.06
CA ASN A 599 73.34 65.46 -52.40
C ASN A 599 74.02 64.32 -53.19
N GLY A 600 73.26 63.64 -54.04
CA GLY A 600 73.71 62.49 -54.83
C GLY A 600 73.87 61.18 -54.04
N LEU A 601 73.50 61.15 -52.75
CA LEU A 601 73.55 59.96 -51.90
C LEU A 601 72.16 59.34 -51.73
N ALA A 602 72.06 58.01 -51.81
CA ALA A 602 70.79 57.30 -51.62
C ALA A 602 70.26 57.39 -50.18
N ILE A 603 68.97 57.67 -50.03
CA ILE A 603 68.29 57.76 -48.74
C ILE A 603 67.77 56.37 -48.37
N THR A 604 68.14 55.89 -47.18
CA THR A 604 67.63 54.64 -46.59
C THR A 604 66.65 54.96 -45.47
N LEU A 605 65.48 54.31 -45.48
CA LEU A 605 64.47 54.40 -44.43
C LEU A 605 64.79 53.41 -43.31
N THR A 606 64.83 53.92 -42.09
CA THR A 606 65.04 53.11 -40.88
C THR A 606 64.05 53.51 -39.82
N LYS A 607 63.53 52.54 -39.07
CA LYS A 607 62.71 52.81 -37.88
C LYS A 607 63.64 53.15 -36.71
N VAL A 608 63.51 54.35 -36.15
CA VAL A 608 64.28 54.82 -34.99
C VAL A 608 63.30 55.23 -33.89
N GLY A 609 63.13 54.38 -32.88
CA GLY A 609 62.07 54.56 -31.88
C GLY A 609 60.67 54.47 -32.50
N SER A 610 59.82 55.46 -32.24
CA SER A 610 58.48 55.59 -32.84
C SER A 610 58.50 56.04 -34.30
N ASP A 611 59.60 56.66 -34.74
CA ASP A 611 59.67 57.42 -35.98
C ASP A 611 60.31 56.60 -37.11
N ILE A 612 60.06 57.02 -38.35
CA ILE A 612 60.82 56.59 -39.52
C ILE A 612 61.77 57.69 -39.94
N VAL A 613 63.06 57.39 -40.01
CA VAL A 613 64.11 58.32 -40.40
C VAL A 613 64.66 57.92 -41.77
N GLY A 614 64.54 58.82 -42.74
CA GLY A 614 65.25 58.76 -44.01
C GLY A 614 66.63 59.38 -43.85
N SER A 615 67.69 58.61 -44.06
CA SER A 615 69.07 59.07 -43.88
C SER A 615 69.99 58.64 -45.02
N THR A 616 71.05 59.43 -45.25
CA THR A 616 72.21 59.06 -46.09
C THR A 616 73.42 58.77 -45.20
N SER A 617 74.56 58.44 -45.79
CA SER A 617 75.83 58.37 -45.04
C SER A 617 76.28 59.72 -44.45
N ALA A 618 75.68 60.84 -44.87
CA ALA A 618 75.98 62.18 -44.37
C ALA A 618 75.06 62.62 -43.21
N GLY A 619 73.95 61.94 -42.96
CA GLY A 619 73.02 62.27 -41.87
C GLY A 619 71.54 62.05 -42.20
N GLU A 620 70.68 62.49 -41.30
CA GLU A 620 69.22 62.49 -41.45
C GLU A 620 68.77 63.54 -42.48
N VAL A 621 67.88 63.12 -43.39
CA VAL A 621 67.31 63.98 -44.43
C VAL A 621 65.86 64.33 -44.11
N PHE A 622 65.08 63.35 -43.65
CA PHE A 622 63.73 63.60 -43.15
C PHE A 622 63.32 62.58 -42.08
N ARG A 623 62.29 62.94 -41.33
CA ARG A 623 61.68 62.13 -40.28
C ARG A 623 60.18 62.13 -40.39
N ILE A 624 59.58 60.97 -40.25
CA ILE A 624 58.14 60.78 -40.15
C ILE A 624 57.85 60.28 -38.73
N SER A 625 57.11 61.07 -37.96
CA SER A 625 56.65 60.71 -36.61
C SER A 625 55.14 60.62 -36.57
N VAL A 626 54.58 59.81 -35.68
CA VAL A 626 53.14 59.75 -35.44
C VAL A 626 52.82 60.01 -33.97
N ALA A 627 51.91 60.94 -33.71
CA ALA A 627 51.39 61.22 -32.39
C ALA A 627 50.29 60.22 -31.99
N SER A 628 49.99 60.11 -30.69
CA SER A 628 48.96 59.19 -30.18
C SER A 628 47.54 59.48 -30.67
N ASN A 629 47.28 60.69 -31.17
CA ASN A 629 46.01 61.09 -31.78
C ASN A 629 45.92 60.80 -33.30
N GLY A 630 46.89 60.06 -33.86
CA GLY A 630 46.94 59.71 -35.28
C GLY A 630 47.44 60.82 -36.21
N THR A 631 47.98 61.92 -35.66
CA THR A 631 48.63 62.97 -36.47
C THR A 631 50.02 62.49 -36.88
N VAL A 632 50.23 62.32 -38.18
CA VAL A 632 51.54 62.05 -38.77
C VAL A 632 52.20 63.37 -39.14
N THR A 633 53.47 63.51 -38.79
CA THR A 633 54.30 64.67 -39.07
C THR A 633 55.48 64.24 -39.92
N LEU A 634 55.65 64.86 -41.08
CA LEU A 634 56.86 64.79 -41.90
C LEU A 634 57.69 66.04 -41.60
N THR A 635 58.93 65.85 -41.15
CA THR A 635 59.90 66.93 -40.98
C THR A 635 61.09 66.67 -41.89
N GLN A 636 61.36 67.59 -42.81
CA GLN A 636 62.49 67.56 -43.71
C GLN A 636 63.61 68.46 -43.17
N SER A 637 64.81 67.93 -43.04
CA SER A 637 65.99 68.62 -42.47
C SER A 637 67.13 68.81 -43.48
N ALA A 638 67.03 68.20 -44.67
CA ALA A 638 67.94 68.44 -45.78
C ALA A 638 67.19 68.32 -47.12
N GLU A 639 67.73 68.99 -48.15
CA GLU A 639 67.17 69.00 -49.51
C GLU A 639 67.14 67.61 -50.15
N LEU A 640 66.15 67.36 -51.01
CA LEU A 640 66.07 66.17 -51.84
C LEU A 640 66.58 66.47 -53.25
N ASP A 641 67.20 65.50 -53.90
CA ASP A 641 67.65 65.71 -55.27
C ASP A 641 66.44 65.61 -56.22
N HIS A 642 66.16 66.72 -56.91
CA HIS A 642 65.19 66.77 -57.99
C HIS A 642 65.87 66.55 -59.36
N LEU A 643 65.20 65.87 -60.29
CA LEU A 643 65.68 65.76 -61.67
C LEU A 643 65.67 67.14 -62.36
N PRO A 644 66.60 67.41 -63.30
CA PRO A 644 66.54 68.61 -64.13
C PRO A 644 65.27 68.63 -64.98
N GLU A 645 64.65 69.81 -65.10
CA GLU A 645 63.33 70.01 -65.75
C GLU A 645 63.34 69.64 -67.25
N ASP A 646 64.52 69.57 -67.85
CA ASP A 646 64.83 69.24 -69.24
C ASP A 646 65.03 67.73 -69.52
N VAL A 647 64.95 66.87 -68.49
CA VAL A 647 65.23 65.41 -68.61
C VAL A 647 63.97 64.54 -68.54
N ASP A 648 62.86 65.03 -67.99
CA ASP A 648 61.57 64.32 -67.95
C ASP A 648 60.40 65.31 -68.12
N ASN A 649 59.63 65.17 -69.19
CA ASN A 649 58.48 66.01 -69.53
C ASN A 649 57.13 65.32 -69.23
N SER A 650 57.15 64.19 -68.49
CA SER A 650 55.98 63.39 -68.14
C SER A 650 55.56 63.49 -66.67
N ASN A 651 56.37 64.11 -65.81
CA ASN A 651 56.09 64.38 -64.40
C ASN A 651 56.36 65.86 -64.04
N ASP A 652 55.75 66.33 -62.95
CA ASP A 652 56.11 67.61 -62.35
C ASP A 652 57.43 67.43 -61.59
N ASN A 653 58.56 67.73 -62.21
CA ASN A 653 59.89 67.67 -61.58
C ASN A 653 60.02 68.57 -60.34
N ASN A 654 59.03 69.44 -60.08
CA ASN A 654 58.95 70.24 -58.86
C ASN A 654 58.39 69.47 -57.66
N LEU A 655 57.82 68.26 -57.80
CA LEU A 655 57.33 67.46 -56.69
C LEU A 655 57.93 66.06 -56.74
N ILE A 656 58.73 65.69 -55.73
CA ILE A 656 59.24 64.33 -55.56
C ILE A 656 58.52 63.67 -54.39
N SER A 657 58.01 62.46 -54.59
CA SER A 657 57.26 61.71 -53.58
C SER A 657 58.00 60.46 -53.16
N LEU A 658 57.92 60.12 -51.88
CA LEU A 658 58.26 58.78 -51.46
C LEU A 658 57.31 57.79 -52.15
N ALA A 659 57.86 56.76 -52.79
CA ALA A 659 57.04 55.81 -53.53
C ALA A 659 55.99 55.15 -52.63
N ASN A 660 54.85 54.79 -53.22
CA ASN A 660 53.82 54.05 -52.49
C ASN A 660 54.39 52.74 -51.93
N GLY A 661 54.03 52.41 -50.69
CA GLY A 661 54.37 51.14 -50.04
C GLY A 661 55.67 51.16 -49.25
N LYS A 662 56.34 52.30 -49.10
CA LYS A 662 57.60 52.39 -48.34
C LYS A 662 57.41 52.54 -46.84
N VAL A 663 56.40 53.31 -46.41
CA VAL A 663 56.05 53.52 -45.01
C VAL A 663 54.58 53.19 -44.80
N LEU A 664 54.31 52.36 -43.79
CA LEU A 664 52.97 51.95 -43.40
C LEU A 664 52.63 52.53 -42.02
N LEU A 665 51.47 53.16 -41.92
CA LEU A 665 50.85 53.56 -40.67
C LEU A 665 49.80 52.49 -40.29
N SER A 666 49.84 52.03 -39.05
CA SER A 666 48.82 51.12 -38.50
C SER A 666 48.32 51.57 -37.15
N ALA A 667 47.08 51.21 -36.82
CA ALA A 667 46.48 51.43 -35.51
C ALA A 667 45.59 50.23 -35.14
N THR A 668 45.31 50.10 -33.85
CA THR A 668 44.34 49.16 -33.31
C THR A 668 42.98 49.85 -33.24
N VAL A 669 41.96 49.19 -33.76
CA VAL A 669 40.56 49.54 -33.59
C VAL A 669 40.02 48.69 -32.47
N THR A 670 39.37 49.30 -31.50
CA THR A 670 38.70 48.62 -30.38
C THR A 670 37.22 48.97 -30.45
N VAL A 671 36.38 47.95 -30.57
CA VAL A 671 34.92 48.03 -30.53
C VAL A 671 34.48 47.46 -29.20
N VAL A 672 33.62 48.20 -28.51
CA VAL A 672 32.97 47.82 -27.26
C VAL A 672 31.48 47.98 -27.46
N ASP A 673 30.66 47.04 -27.05
CA ASP A 673 29.18 47.09 -27.12
C ASP A 673 28.55 47.52 -25.78
N GLY A 674 27.28 47.15 -25.56
CA GLY A 674 26.43 47.65 -24.48
C GLY A 674 26.72 47.06 -23.10
N ASP A 675 27.21 45.83 -23.01
CA ASP A 675 27.57 45.15 -21.76
C ASP A 675 29.10 45.13 -21.50
N ASN A 676 29.85 45.74 -22.42
CA ASN A 676 31.28 46.04 -22.41
C ASN A 676 32.19 44.92 -22.90
N ASP A 677 31.65 43.97 -23.64
CA ASP A 677 32.46 43.08 -24.43
C ASP A 677 33.32 43.83 -25.44
N THR A 678 34.46 43.26 -25.81
CA THR A 678 35.47 43.96 -26.60
C THR A 678 35.99 43.14 -27.77
N ALA A 679 35.92 43.73 -28.96
CA ALA A 679 36.55 43.23 -30.17
C ALA A 679 37.66 44.17 -30.65
N THR A 680 38.75 43.60 -31.18
CA THR A 680 39.84 44.40 -31.74
C THR A 680 40.17 44.03 -33.18
N GLY A 681 40.52 45.05 -33.97
CA GLY A 681 40.97 44.92 -35.34
C GLY A 681 42.23 45.77 -35.58
N THR A 682 42.97 45.49 -36.64
CA THR A 682 44.10 46.34 -37.05
C THR A 682 43.79 47.02 -38.37
N VAL A 683 43.78 48.35 -38.37
CA VAL A 683 43.63 49.18 -39.58
C VAL A 683 44.99 49.69 -40.03
N ARG A 684 45.23 49.70 -41.35
CA ARG A 684 46.53 50.03 -41.94
C ARG A 684 46.35 50.88 -43.20
N THR A 685 47.23 51.85 -43.40
CA THR A 685 47.36 52.58 -44.68
C THR A 685 48.80 52.96 -44.99
N LEU A 686 49.06 53.33 -46.24
CA LEU A 686 50.36 53.81 -46.71
C LEU A 686 50.48 55.31 -46.40
N VAL A 687 51.64 55.76 -45.91
CA VAL A 687 51.88 57.20 -45.70
C VAL A 687 52.43 57.81 -46.99
N ALA A 688 51.60 58.60 -47.69
CA ALA A 688 52.04 59.39 -48.83
C ALA A 688 52.78 60.66 -48.36
N THR A 689 54.03 60.82 -48.79
CA THR A 689 54.85 61.99 -48.48
C THR A 689 55.48 62.54 -49.75
N SER A 690 55.58 63.85 -49.84
CA SER A 690 56.23 64.54 -50.96
C SER A 690 57.02 65.75 -50.48
N ALA A 691 58.00 66.16 -51.27
CA ALA A 691 58.70 67.43 -51.10
C ALA A 691 58.68 68.17 -52.42
N SER A 692 58.53 69.49 -52.33
CA SER A 692 58.47 70.36 -53.49
C SER A 692 59.66 71.29 -53.61
N ARG A 693 60.11 71.50 -54.83
CA ARG A 693 61.14 72.46 -55.19
C ARG A 693 60.49 73.81 -55.46
N MET A 694 60.77 74.82 -54.62
CA MET A 694 60.34 76.18 -54.90
C MET A 694 61.35 76.86 -55.84
N THR A 695 60.96 77.15 -57.07
CA THR A 695 61.75 77.99 -57.98
C THR A 695 61.71 79.43 -57.47
N TYR A 696 62.80 79.92 -56.90
CA TYR A 696 62.98 81.36 -56.73
C TYR A 696 63.06 81.98 -58.13
N ARG A 697 61.96 82.55 -58.62
CA ARG A 697 62.05 83.58 -59.67
C ARG A 697 62.68 84.81 -59.01
N ALA A 698 63.98 84.97 -59.21
CA ALA A 698 64.68 86.22 -58.94
C ALA A 698 64.14 87.34 -59.86
#